data_AF-A0A381SZX6-F1
#
_entry.id   AF-A0A381SZX6-F1
#
_cell.length_a   1.000
_cell.length_b   1.000
_cell.length_c   1.000
_cell.angle_alpha   90.00
_cell.angle_beta   90.00
_cell.angle_gamma   90.00
#
_symmetry.space_group_name_H-M   'P 1'
#
loop_
_entity.id
_entity.type
_entity.pdbx_description
1 polymer ?
#
loop_
_entity_poly.entity_id
_entity_poly.type
_entity_poly.pdbx_seq_one_letter_code
_entity_poly.pdbx_strand_id
1 'polypeptide(L)'
;MFYEPSLSRLKNLNISNNGYITLIFKEIDYNEIYDTNLKKVINYDFFCRFSINDKTIIGYNPKHVINTDEEPSKKIRENFKKKFYRVEDIKYPIFIGGYLGYYGYENISSIEESVKSNYNNPTNIPINIFCLYDSFIEIDYKIKKVKLCAVCNLGVNIIDNYDKSIKLIDDLEKFINSNEEIKWKRILSQDNISDKWQTNCNKVEFIKKVKKLKGRIYRGDFIQVVPSRKMYKYSSALPYDIFDELMKIGKNSPYRFILKFKNFFLIGASPELLLKVKDNKITTCPIAGTRPRGKDEEEDLINEEDLINDDKEISEHIMLVDLARNDIGKISKPASITIDEYQEVKYFSNVMHICSQVSGIIKDEYDYLDALQAIFPAGTLSGAPKICAMQNISEVETERRNFYGGGIGFINYDETLDMCIGIRTILYKDSTVYLQAGGGIVFDSDPKTEFYETVHKMNSVKKAVSNAEMLDLKRDIREDTRILLIDNYCSFTYNIYQYVSEIVNNVDVIRNDKIDVDECLDYTHIILGPGPKSPNETSNYKEILDKCKGKIPVLGICLGHECIYTYFGGNIKICSEIMHGKTSNMKHNGDKLFNKIPNPFCAMRYHSLVGDTDNVPDVIEIISETSNNIIMGIKHKKYDIYGLQFHPESIGTNFGKQLLKNFLLTTEISS
;
A
#
# COMPACT_ATOMS: atom_id res chain seq x y z
N MET A 1 -38.66 -11.71 7.45
CA MET A 1 -37.18 -11.82 7.53
C MET A 1 -36.81 -12.01 9.00
N PHE A 2 -35.95 -12.97 9.32
CA PHE A 2 -35.58 -13.25 10.70
C PHE A 2 -34.34 -12.42 11.07
N TYR A 3 -34.50 -11.50 12.03
CA TYR A 3 -33.40 -10.78 12.65
C TYR A 3 -33.12 -11.39 14.02
N GLU A 4 -31.86 -11.45 14.40
CA GLU A 4 -31.42 -12.02 15.66
C GLU A 4 -30.68 -10.98 16.51
N PRO A 5 -31.00 -10.84 17.82
CA PRO A 5 -32.19 -11.37 18.50
C PRO A 5 -33.50 -10.75 17.99
N SER A 6 -34.62 -11.46 18.13
CA SER A 6 -35.95 -10.91 17.82
C SER A 6 -36.39 -9.85 18.83
N LEU A 7 -37.29 -8.95 18.41
CA LEU A 7 -37.88 -7.94 19.30
C LEU A 7 -38.57 -8.58 20.53
N SER A 8 -39.25 -9.72 20.37
CA SER A 8 -39.89 -10.43 21.47
C SER A 8 -38.86 -10.91 22.50
N ARG A 9 -37.71 -11.43 22.03
CA ARG A 9 -36.61 -11.85 22.91
C ARG A 9 -36.03 -10.68 23.68
N LEU A 10 -35.86 -9.52 23.03
CA LEU A 10 -35.35 -8.31 23.67
C LEU A 10 -36.33 -7.72 24.70
N LYS A 11 -37.64 -7.73 24.43
CA LYS A 11 -38.68 -7.27 25.38
C LYS A 11 -38.74 -8.12 26.65
N ASN A 12 -38.40 -9.40 26.55
CA ASN A 12 -38.39 -10.32 27.68
C ASN A 12 -37.09 -10.26 28.50
N LEU A 13 -36.11 -9.45 28.09
CA LEU A 13 -34.92 -9.23 28.90
C LEU A 13 -35.28 -8.44 30.15
N ASN A 14 -34.97 -9.00 31.33
CA ASN A 14 -35.24 -8.37 32.62
C ASN A 14 -34.16 -7.32 32.95
N ILE A 15 -33.89 -6.42 32.00
CA ILE A 15 -32.84 -5.40 32.10
C ILE A 15 -33.52 -4.05 32.34
N SER A 16 -33.62 -3.67 33.61
CA SER A 16 -33.85 -2.27 33.95
C SER A 16 -32.55 -1.50 33.63
N ASN A 17 -32.48 -0.70 32.55
CA ASN A 17 -31.74 0.58 32.48
C ASN A 17 -31.37 1.08 31.06
N ASN A 18 -31.20 2.39 30.95
CA ASN A 18 -30.70 3.15 29.78
C ASN A 18 -29.23 2.91 29.40
N GLY A 19 -28.55 1.96 30.06
CA GLY A 19 -27.09 1.77 29.98
C GLY A 19 -26.61 0.62 29.09
N TYR A 20 -27.52 -0.15 28.47
CA TYR A 20 -27.15 -1.35 27.71
C TYR A 20 -27.39 -1.21 26.21
N ILE A 21 -26.53 -1.87 25.44
CA ILE A 21 -26.66 -2.07 23.99
C ILE A 21 -26.52 -3.56 23.67
N THR A 22 -27.03 -3.99 22.53
CA THR A 22 -26.77 -5.32 21.97
C THR A 22 -26.62 -5.21 20.45
N LEU A 23 -26.19 -6.28 19.80
CA LEU A 23 -26.12 -6.32 18.34
C LEU A 23 -27.34 -7.04 17.78
N ILE A 24 -28.01 -6.42 16.82
CA ILE A 24 -29.00 -7.07 15.96
C ILE A 24 -28.33 -7.36 14.62
N PHE A 25 -28.58 -8.53 14.06
CA PHE A 25 -28.10 -8.86 12.73
C PHE A 25 -29.10 -9.68 11.92
N LYS A 26 -28.93 -9.60 10.60
CA LYS A 26 -29.56 -10.48 9.62
C LYS A 26 -28.47 -11.33 8.97
N GLU A 27 -28.66 -12.64 8.94
CA GLU A 27 -27.76 -13.55 8.24
C GLU A 27 -28.29 -13.87 6.84
N ILE A 28 -27.42 -13.80 5.84
CA ILE A 28 -27.68 -14.16 4.45
C ILE A 28 -26.57 -15.07 3.91
N ASP A 29 -26.83 -15.76 2.80
CA ASP A 29 -25.82 -16.58 2.12
C ASP A 29 -24.81 -15.70 1.39
N TYR A 30 -23.53 -16.07 1.45
CA TYR A 30 -22.49 -15.38 0.71
C TYR A 30 -22.64 -15.60 -0.80
N ASN A 31 -22.46 -14.52 -1.56
CA ASN A 31 -22.37 -14.52 -3.01
C ASN A 31 -21.08 -13.80 -3.43
N GLU A 32 -20.34 -14.33 -4.40
CA GLU A 32 -19.09 -13.72 -4.90
C GLU A 32 -19.28 -12.30 -5.44
N ILE A 33 -20.48 -11.97 -5.92
CA ILE A 33 -20.82 -10.60 -6.33
C ILE A 33 -20.64 -9.59 -5.19
N TYR A 34 -20.76 -10.03 -3.93
CA TYR A 34 -20.57 -9.17 -2.77
C TYR A 34 -19.16 -8.64 -2.68
N ASP A 35 -18.13 -9.45 -2.94
CA ASP A 35 -16.75 -8.96 -2.94
C ASP A 35 -16.55 -7.86 -3.98
N THR A 36 -17.14 -8.04 -5.16
CA THR A 36 -17.14 -7.02 -6.23
C THR A 36 -17.91 -5.76 -5.82
N ASN A 37 -19.09 -5.92 -5.20
CA ASN A 37 -19.91 -4.82 -4.73
C ASN A 37 -19.29 -4.10 -3.53
N LEU A 38 -18.49 -4.77 -2.72
CA LEU A 38 -17.84 -4.18 -1.55
C LEU A 38 -16.58 -3.40 -1.94
N LYS A 39 -16.00 -3.65 -3.13
CA LYS A 39 -15.01 -2.73 -3.73
C LYS A 39 -15.58 -1.32 -3.86
N LYS A 40 -16.91 -1.18 -3.95
CA LYS A 40 -17.59 0.11 -4.11
C LYS A 40 -17.44 1.02 -2.89
N VAL A 41 -17.34 0.42 -1.70
CA VAL A 41 -17.32 1.17 -0.43
C VAL A 41 -16.04 1.98 -0.24
N ILE A 42 -14.99 1.66 -1.01
CA ILE A 42 -13.71 2.36 -0.93
C ILE A 42 -13.80 3.84 -1.34
N ASN A 43 -14.92 4.30 -1.88
CA ASN A 43 -15.12 5.72 -2.12
C ASN A 43 -15.57 6.50 -0.88
N TYR A 44 -16.10 5.83 0.14
CA TYR A 44 -16.48 6.48 1.39
C TYR A 44 -15.25 6.80 2.22
N ASP A 45 -15.18 8.02 2.75
CA ASP A 45 -14.19 8.34 3.77
C ASP A 45 -14.42 7.45 4.99
N PHE A 46 -13.31 7.03 5.62
CA PHE A 46 -13.36 6.14 6.78
C PHE A 46 -14.04 4.80 6.46
N PHE A 47 -13.66 4.19 5.34
CA PHE A 47 -14.00 2.82 5.02
C PHE A 47 -12.96 1.86 5.59
N CYS A 48 -13.40 0.71 6.12
CA CYS A 48 -12.53 -0.36 6.51
C CYS A 48 -12.97 -1.69 5.93
N ARG A 49 -12.02 -2.46 5.40
CA ARG A 49 -12.11 -3.91 5.21
C ARG A 49 -10.97 -4.51 6.03
N PHE A 50 -11.31 -5.23 7.10
CA PHE A 50 -10.35 -5.82 8.01
C PHE A 50 -10.68 -7.29 8.21
N SER A 51 -9.74 -8.16 7.84
CA SER A 51 -9.89 -9.60 7.88
C SER A 51 -9.00 -10.20 8.95
N ILE A 52 -9.57 -11.09 9.75
CA ILE A 52 -8.86 -11.99 10.66
C ILE A 52 -9.16 -13.42 10.23
N ASN A 53 -8.14 -14.11 9.72
CA ASN A 53 -8.28 -15.44 9.11
C ASN A 53 -9.39 -15.43 8.03
N ASP A 54 -10.43 -16.25 8.18
CA ASP A 54 -11.54 -16.40 7.23
C ASP A 54 -12.68 -15.41 7.44
N LYS A 55 -12.58 -14.51 8.42
CA LYS A 55 -13.62 -13.53 8.73
C LYS A 55 -13.21 -12.14 8.32
N THR A 56 -14.12 -11.41 7.71
CA THR A 56 -13.89 -10.03 7.25
C THR A 56 -14.95 -9.10 7.76
N ILE A 57 -14.51 -8.04 8.43
CA ILE A 57 -15.32 -6.94 8.92
C ILE A 57 -15.27 -5.83 7.89
N ILE A 58 -16.43 -5.30 7.52
CA ILE A 58 -16.58 -4.19 6.60
C ILE A 58 -17.40 -3.10 7.26
N GLY A 59 -16.77 -1.96 7.47
CA GLY A 59 -17.37 -0.78 8.08
C GLY A 59 -17.25 0.42 7.16
N TYR A 60 -18.28 1.25 7.13
CA TYR A 60 -18.28 2.53 6.46
C TYR A 60 -19.20 3.50 7.19
N ASN A 61 -19.02 4.80 6.94
CA ASN A 61 -19.78 5.87 7.57
C ASN A 61 -19.78 5.77 9.11
N PRO A 62 -18.60 5.86 9.76
CA PRO A 62 -18.51 5.72 11.21
C PRO A 62 -19.32 6.82 11.91
N LYS A 63 -19.92 6.45 13.04
CA LYS A 63 -20.68 7.36 13.90
C LYS A 63 -19.81 8.43 14.55
N HIS A 64 -18.56 8.08 14.82
CA HIS A 64 -17.58 8.96 15.44
C HIS A 64 -16.17 8.58 14.96
N VAL A 65 -15.29 9.57 14.83
CA VAL A 65 -13.89 9.37 14.46
C VAL A 65 -13.00 10.08 15.45
N ILE A 66 -12.16 9.32 16.15
CA ILE A 66 -11.01 9.86 16.87
C ILE A 66 -9.89 10.00 15.85
N ASN A 67 -9.39 11.22 15.63
CA ASN A 67 -8.25 11.51 14.77
C ASN A 67 -7.36 12.51 15.52
N THR A 68 -6.22 12.05 16.02
CA THR A 68 -5.43 12.81 16.99
C THR A 68 -3.98 12.33 17.06
N ASP A 69 -3.08 13.25 17.45
CA ASP A 69 -1.70 12.93 17.82
C ASP A 69 -1.56 12.62 19.33
N GLU A 70 -2.63 12.75 20.11
CA GLU A 70 -2.66 12.44 21.53
C GLU A 70 -2.96 10.96 21.78
N GLU A 71 -2.58 10.45 22.96
CA GLU A 71 -2.93 9.10 23.40
C GLU A 71 -4.47 8.96 23.52
N PRO A 72 -5.10 8.02 22.79
CA PRO A 72 -6.55 8.01 22.58
C PRO A 72 -7.34 7.30 23.69
N SER A 73 -6.70 6.62 24.65
CA SER A 73 -7.39 5.71 25.59
C SER A 73 -8.45 6.41 26.42
N LYS A 74 -8.17 7.64 26.91
CA LYS A 74 -9.17 8.44 27.63
C LYS A 74 -10.41 8.72 26.78
N LYS A 75 -10.23 9.15 25.52
CA LYS A 75 -11.33 9.42 24.58
C LYS A 75 -12.11 8.15 24.22
N ILE A 76 -11.44 7.00 24.14
CA ILE A 76 -12.10 5.71 23.90
C ILE A 76 -12.99 5.34 25.10
N ARG A 77 -12.46 5.39 26.33
CA ARG A 77 -13.21 5.14 27.57
C ARG A 77 -14.44 6.04 27.70
N GLU A 78 -14.28 7.34 27.45
CA GLU A 78 -15.37 8.31 27.51
C GLU A 78 -16.50 8.02 26.50
N ASN A 79 -16.20 7.38 25.37
CA ASN A 79 -17.19 7.03 24.35
C ASN A 79 -17.88 5.69 24.61
N PHE A 80 -17.26 4.77 25.34
CA PHE A 80 -17.82 3.46 25.71
C PHE A 80 -18.62 3.53 27.02
N LYS A 81 -19.60 4.44 27.10
CA LYS A 81 -20.44 4.62 28.30
C LYS A 81 -21.47 3.50 28.53
N LYS A 82 -21.77 2.72 27.49
CA LYS A 82 -22.81 1.69 27.51
C LYS A 82 -22.19 0.30 27.52
N LYS A 83 -22.76 -0.58 28.34
CA LYS A 83 -22.33 -1.98 28.44
C LYS A 83 -22.98 -2.81 27.34
N PHE A 84 -22.19 -3.67 26.72
CA PHE A 84 -22.73 -4.63 25.76
C PHE A 84 -23.42 -5.80 26.49
N TYR A 85 -24.64 -6.13 26.08
CA TYR A 85 -25.41 -7.27 26.57
C TYR A 85 -25.41 -8.38 25.52
N ARG A 86 -24.80 -9.52 25.86
CA ARG A 86 -24.83 -10.75 25.06
C ARG A 86 -26.11 -11.53 25.40
N VAL A 87 -27.03 -11.61 24.44
CA VAL A 87 -28.21 -12.48 24.57
C VAL A 87 -27.76 -13.94 24.46
N GLU A 88 -28.25 -14.78 25.37
CA GLU A 88 -27.90 -16.21 25.44
C GLU A 88 -28.19 -16.94 24.12
N ASP A 89 -27.53 -18.05 23.85
CA ASP A 89 -27.73 -18.88 22.65
C ASP A 89 -27.59 -18.16 21.30
N ILE A 90 -26.95 -17.00 21.25
CA ILE A 90 -26.66 -16.27 20.01
C ILE A 90 -25.17 -16.32 19.71
N LYS A 91 -24.84 -16.80 18.50
CA LYS A 91 -23.46 -16.77 17.99
C LYS A 91 -23.16 -15.42 17.35
N TYR A 92 -22.67 -14.50 18.18
CA TYR A 92 -22.27 -13.18 17.71
C TYR A 92 -21.08 -13.22 16.72
N PRO A 93 -20.98 -12.23 15.82
CA PRO A 93 -19.78 -11.96 15.03
C PRO A 93 -18.53 -11.68 15.91
N ILE A 94 -17.33 -11.71 15.30
CA ILE A 94 -16.08 -11.37 16.01
C ILE A 94 -16.02 -9.89 16.38
N PHE A 95 -16.63 -9.05 15.56
CA PHE A 95 -16.82 -7.63 15.81
C PHE A 95 -18.29 -7.38 16.11
N ILE A 96 -18.59 -6.72 17.22
CA ILE A 96 -19.97 -6.48 17.69
C ILE A 96 -20.35 -4.99 17.67
N GLY A 97 -19.59 -4.21 16.90
CA GLY A 97 -19.60 -2.75 16.95
C GLY A 97 -18.57 -2.23 17.94
N GLY A 98 -18.01 -1.07 17.63
CA GLY A 98 -16.90 -0.49 18.37
C GLY A 98 -15.93 0.27 17.48
N TYR A 99 -14.73 0.52 17.99
CA TYR A 99 -13.69 1.24 17.27
C TYR A 99 -12.86 0.31 16.42
N LEU A 100 -12.58 0.70 15.17
CA LEU A 100 -11.61 0.05 14.30
C LEU A 100 -10.67 1.11 13.72
N GLY A 101 -9.38 0.84 13.74
CA GLY A 101 -8.39 1.79 13.28
C GLY A 101 -6.95 1.39 13.60
N TYR A 102 -6.11 2.37 13.88
CA TYR A 102 -4.72 2.15 14.27
C TYR A 102 -4.26 3.02 15.44
N TYR A 103 -3.34 2.44 16.20
CA TYR A 103 -2.62 3.02 17.33
C TYR A 103 -1.14 3.18 16.94
N GLY A 104 -0.70 4.42 16.71
CA GLY A 104 0.64 4.70 16.19
C GLY A 104 1.78 4.45 17.20
N TYR A 105 2.97 4.18 16.68
CA TYR A 105 4.20 3.93 17.45
C TYR A 105 4.53 5.07 18.41
N GLU A 106 4.30 6.32 17.99
CA GLU A 106 4.64 7.52 18.75
C GLU A 106 3.86 7.69 20.05
N ASN A 107 2.77 6.93 20.27
CA ASN A 107 2.11 6.90 21.58
C ASN A 107 3.06 6.47 22.70
N ILE A 108 4.15 5.75 22.38
CA ILE A 108 5.14 5.36 23.39
C ILE A 108 5.72 6.55 24.15
N SER A 109 5.83 7.72 23.53
CA SER A 109 6.32 8.93 24.21
C SER A 109 5.33 9.48 25.24
N SER A 110 4.04 9.15 25.10
CA SER A 110 3.00 9.48 26.08
C SER A 110 2.96 8.47 27.23
N ILE A 111 3.36 7.23 26.97
CA ILE A 111 3.41 6.14 27.97
C ILE A 111 4.72 6.21 28.77
N GLU A 112 5.84 6.46 28.09
CA GLU A 112 7.20 6.50 28.62
C GLU A 112 7.89 7.82 28.23
N GLU A 113 7.81 8.83 29.08
CA GLU A 113 8.32 10.20 28.83
C GLU A 113 9.82 10.24 28.46
N SER A 114 10.59 9.27 28.94
CA SER A 114 12.01 9.15 28.63
C SER A 114 12.30 8.81 27.16
N VAL A 115 11.31 8.30 26.41
CA VAL A 115 11.41 7.96 24.99
C VAL A 115 10.89 9.12 24.16
N LYS A 116 11.79 9.87 23.53
CA LYS A 116 11.40 11.04 22.72
C LYS A 116 10.80 10.63 21.38
N SER A 117 9.73 11.30 20.98
CA SER A 117 9.13 11.13 19.65
C SER A 117 9.91 11.94 18.61
N ASN A 118 9.97 11.41 17.38
CA ASN A 118 10.48 12.18 16.25
C ASN A 118 9.44 13.22 15.80
N TYR A 119 9.85 14.48 15.62
CA TYR A 119 8.96 15.54 15.14
C TYR A 119 8.75 15.49 13.62
N ASN A 120 9.70 14.94 12.88
CA ASN A 120 9.66 14.90 11.43
C ASN A 120 8.63 13.86 10.92
N ASN A 121 7.55 14.34 10.31
CA ASN A 121 6.46 13.54 9.75
C ASN A 121 6.19 13.94 8.29
N PRO A 122 7.02 13.50 7.32
CA PRO A 122 6.86 13.91 5.92
C PRO A 122 5.53 13.46 5.31
N THR A 123 4.93 12.40 5.85
CA THR A 123 3.63 11.89 5.41
C THR A 123 2.45 12.71 5.91
N ASN A 124 2.64 13.53 6.95
CA ASN A 124 1.59 14.35 7.59
C ASN A 124 0.31 13.55 7.91
N ILE A 125 0.47 12.32 8.42
CA ILE A 125 -0.64 11.51 8.93
C ILE A 125 -0.67 11.60 10.46
N PRO A 126 -1.85 11.52 11.09
CA PRO A 126 -1.97 11.54 12.55
C PRO A 126 -1.38 10.29 13.20
N ILE A 127 -1.06 10.35 14.49
CA ILE A 127 -0.56 9.18 15.24
C ILE A 127 -1.68 8.15 15.45
N ASN A 128 -2.92 8.60 15.66
CA ASN A 128 -4.06 7.73 15.95
C ASN A 128 -5.27 8.05 15.09
N ILE A 129 -5.87 7.02 14.51
CA ILE A 129 -7.24 7.11 13.99
C ILE A 129 -8.04 5.89 14.43
N PHE A 130 -9.19 6.13 15.05
CA PHE A 130 -10.19 5.10 15.38
C PHE A 130 -11.58 5.52 14.93
N CYS A 131 -12.23 4.66 14.17
CA CYS A 131 -13.56 4.87 13.61
C CYS A 131 -14.59 4.00 14.35
N LEU A 132 -15.61 4.61 14.95
CA LEU A 132 -16.69 3.93 15.67
C LEU A 132 -17.76 3.46 14.68
N TYR A 133 -17.88 2.15 14.47
CA TYR A 133 -18.91 1.57 13.61
C TYR A 133 -20.01 0.91 14.45
N ASP A 134 -21.22 1.45 14.33
CA ASP A 134 -22.45 0.86 14.91
C ASP A 134 -23.24 0.05 13.87
N SER A 135 -22.89 0.14 12.59
CA SER A 135 -23.45 -0.67 11.51
C SER A 135 -22.31 -1.16 10.61
N PHE A 136 -22.29 -2.46 10.32
CA PHE A 136 -21.20 -3.10 9.59
C PHE A 136 -21.65 -4.43 8.99
N ILE A 137 -20.78 -5.01 8.18
CA ILE A 137 -20.97 -6.32 7.56
C ILE A 137 -19.85 -7.24 8.05
N GLU A 138 -20.18 -8.44 8.52
CA GLU A 138 -19.21 -9.52 8.72
C GLU A 138 -19.42 -10.60 7.65
N ILE A 139 -18.36 -10.97 6.96
CA ILE A 139 -18.35 -12.11 6.03
C ILE A 139 -17.52 -13.22 6.67
N ASP A 140 -18.10 -14.41 6.78
CA ASP A 140 -17.38 -15.64 7.14
C ASP A 140 -17.23 -16.50 5.88
N TYR A 141 -16.05 -16.46 5.27
CA TYR A 141 -15.76 -17.17 4.02
C TYR A 141 -15.71 -18.69 4.22
N LYS A 142 -15.41 -19.17 5.44
CA LYS A 142 -15.31 -20.60 5.74
C LYS A 142 -16.68 -21.28 5.67
N ILE A 143 -17.70 -20.64 6.22
CA ILE A 143 -19.08 -21.16 6.19
C ILE A 143 -19.96 -20.53 5.11
N LYS A 144 -19.40 -19.61 4.30
CA LYS A 144 -20.09 -18.86 3.25
C LYS A 144 -21.34 -18.13 3.75
N LYS A 145 -21.22 -17.42 4.87
CA LYS A 145 -22.30 -16.60 5.47
C LYS A 145 -21.91 -15.14 5.57
N VAL A 146 -22.92 -14.26 5.48
CA VAL A 146 -22.78 -12.83 5.67
C VAL A 146 -23.75 -12.38 6.75
N LYS A 147 -23.26 -11.63 7.74
CA LYS A 147 -24.06 -10.98 8.76
C LYS A 147 -24.09 -9.48 8.51
N LEU A 148 -25.28 -8.94 8.31
CA LEU A 148 -25.55 -7.51 8.23
C LEU A 148 -25.94 -7.04 9.62
N CYS A 149 -25.15 -6.15 10.23
CA CYS A 149 -25.16 -5.91 11.66
C CYS A 149 -25.47 -4.46 12.00
N ALA A 150 -26.26 -4.23 13.06
CA ALA A 150 -26.50 -2.91 13.64
C ALA A 150 -26.61 -2.97 15.17
N VAL A 151 -25.97 -2.03 15.85
CA VAL A 151 -26.00 -1.89 17.32
C VAL A 151 -27.32 -1.26 17.75
N CYS A 152 -28.04 -1.94 18.63
CA CYS A 152 -29.32 -1.54 19.18
C CYS A 152 -29.22 -1.11 20.65
N ASN A 153 -29.90 -0.03 20.99
CA ASN A 153 -29.98 0.50 22.35
C ASN A 153 -31.15 -0.14 23.13
N LEU A 154 -30.87 -0.72 24.30
CA LEU A 154 -31.85 -1.42 25.13
C LEU A 154 -32.59 -0.52 26.13
N GLY A 155 -32.43 0.80 26.05
CA GLY A 155 -33.10 1.77 26.94
C GLY A 155 -34.63 1.89 26.76
N VAL A 156 -35.23 2.95 27.37
CA VAL A 156 -36.69 3.16 27.59
C VAL A 156 -37.57 3.18 26.32
N ASN A 157 -37.03 2.98 25.12
CA ASN A 157 -37.80 2.87 23.88
C ASN A 157 -37.24 1.76 22.95
N ILE A 158 -37.30 0.52 23.43
CA ILE A 158 -36.73 -0.64 22.73
C ILE A 158 -37.35 -0.85 21.34
N ILE A 159 -38.64 -0.57 21.16
CA ILE A 159 -39.34 -0.79 19.88
C ILE A 159 -38.76 0.15 18.82
N ASP A 160 -38.72 1.46 19.09
CA ASP A 160 -38.18 2.43 18.13
C ASP A 160 -36.68 2.21 17.88
N ASN A 161 -35.92 1.81 18.90
CA ASN A 161 -34.49 1.50 18.75
C ASN A 161 -34.26 0.26 17.88
N TYR A 162 -35.12 -0.76 18.04
CA TYR A 162 -35.10 -1.96 17.22
C TYR A 162 -35.40 -1.62 15.77
N ASP A 163 -36.49 -0.88 15.50
CA ASP A 163 -36.89 -0.50 14.14
C ASP A 163 -35.82 0.35 13.44
N LYS A 164 -35.14 1.25 14.16
CA LYS A 164 -33.97 1.99 13.65
C LYS A 164 -32.82 1.07 13.26
N SER A 165 -32.55 0.04 14.07
CA SER A 165 -31.49 -0.93 13.81
C SER A 165 -31.82 -1.81 12.60
N ILE A 166 -33.08 -2.22 12.46
CA ILE A 166 -33.56 -2.96 11.29
C ILE A 166 -33.39 -2.12 10.02
N LYS A 167 -33.77 -0.84 10.06
CA LYS A 167 -33.58 0.05 8.91
C LYS A 167 -32.12 0.13 8.46
N LEU A 168 -31.18 0.23 9.39
CA LEU A 168 -29.75 0.22 9.07
C LEU A 168 -29.32 -1.10 8.41
N ILE A 169 -29.83 -2.24 8.89
CA ILE A 169 -29.56 -3.57 8.30
C ILE A 169 -30.12 -3.67 6.88
N ASP A 170 -31.35 -3.19 6.66
CA ASP A 170 -31.97 -3.20 5.33
C ASP A 170 -31.23 -2.27 4.36
N ASP A 171 -30.69 -1.15 4.85
CA ASP A 171 -29.86 -0.26 4.04
C ASP A 171 -28.50 -0.90 3.68
N LEU A 172 -27.89 -1.68 4.59
CA LEU A 172 -26.71 -2.51 4.30
C LEU A 172 -27.01 -3.56 3.22
N GLU A 173 -28.19 -4.18 3.28
CA GLU A 173 -28.60 -5.19 2.30
C GLU A 173 -28.85 -4.59 0.91
N LYS A 174 -29.52 -3.44 0.83
CA LYS A 174 -29.66 -2.71 -0.43
C LYS A 174 -28.30 -2.33 -0.99
N PHE A 175 -27.40 -1.89 -0.13
CA PHE A 175 -26.06 -1.49 -0.50
C PHE A 175 -25.26 -2.66 -1.12
N ILE A 176 -25.19 -3.82 -0.44
CA ILE A 176 -24.41 -4.98 -0.92
C ILE A 176 -24.97 -5.59 -2.22
N ASN A 177 -26.26 -5.36 -2.50
CA ASN A 177 -26.94 -5.80 -3.72
C ASN A 177 -26.99 -4.74 -4.84
N SER A 178 -26.43 -3.55 -4.63
CA SER A 178 -26.46 -2.47 -5.62
C SER A 178 -25.61 -2.79 -6.86
N ASN A 179 -26.07 -2.35 -8.05
CA ASN A 179 -25.35 -2.52 -9.33
C ASN A 179 -24.61 -1.25 -9.80
N GLU A 180 -24.50 -0.22 -8.97
CA GLU A 180 -23.85 1.03 -9.37
C GLU A 180 -22.37 0.83 -9.71
N GLU A 181 -21.91 1.50 -10.76
CA GLU A 181 -20.54 1.44 -11.28
C GLU A 181 -19.69 2.55 -10.63
N ILE A 182 -18.44 2.25 -10.25
CA ILE A 182 -17.56 3.23 -9.62
C ILE A 182 -16.50 3.75 -10.55
N LYS A 183 -16.46 5.07 -10.68
CA LYS A 183 -15.32 5.80 -11.25
C LYS A 183 -14.41 6.29 -10.13
N TRP A 184 -13.24 5.67 -10.02
CA TRP A 184 -12.17 6.15 -9.14
C TRP A 184 -11.60 7.46 -9.66
N LYS A 185 -11.64 8.52 -8.84
CA LYS A 185 -10.90 9.76 -9.13
C LYS A 185 -9.48 9.63 -8.57
N ARG A 186 -8.48 9.62 -9.44
CA ARG A 186 -7.07 9.68 -9.03
C ARG A 186 -6.74 11.10 -8.59
N ILE A 187 -6.10 11.24 -7.45
CA ILE A 187 -5.54 12.51 -6.98
C ILE A 187 -4.05 12.47 -7.31
N LEU A 188 -3.64 13.22 -8.33
CA LEU A 188 -2.23 13.34 -8.67
C LEU A 188 -1.53 14.21 -7.64
N SER A 189 -0.40 13.75 -7.08
CA SER A 189 0.50 14.62 -6.33
C SER A 189 1.07 15.69 -7.27
N GLN A 190 1.06 16.95 -6.82
CA GLN A 190 1.73 18.05 -7.52
C GLN A 190 3.25 18.10 -7.22
N ASP A 191 3.73 17.26 -6.31
CA ASP A 191 5.12 17.23 -5.90
C ASP A 191 6.01 16.46 -6.90
N ASN A 192 7.27 16.87 -7.03
CA ASN A 192 8.33 16.24 -7.85
C ASN A 192 8.74 14.85 -7.33
N ILE A 193 7.80 13.92 -7.25
CA ILE A 193 8.03 12.57 -6.73
C ILE A 193 8.43 11.65 -7.89
N SER A 194 9.46 10.84 -7.68
CA SER A 194 9.89 9.85 -8.66
C SER A 194 8.99 8.62 -8.66
N ASP A 195 8.71 8.06 -9.83
CA ASP A 195 8.14 6.72 -10.03
C ASP A 195 9.15 5.58 -9.73
N LYS A 196 10.39 5.94 -9.38
CA LYS A 196 11.44 5.03 -8.90
C LYS A 196 11.52 5.09 -7.37
N TRP A 197 11.81 3.94 -6.77
CA TRP A 197 11.96 3.80 -5.33
C TRP A 197 13.06 4.72 -4.78
N GLN A 198 12.65 5.64 -3.90
CA GLN A 198 13.51 6.45 -3.05
C GLN A 198 13.59 5.84 -1.65
N THR A 199 14.51 6.33 -0.82
CA THR A 199 14.66 5.88 0.57
C THR A 199 15.16 7.01 1.45
N ASN A 200 14.74 7.02 2.71
CA ASN A 200 15.24 7.98 3.72
C ASN A 200 16.55 7.52 4.38
N CYS A 201 16.98 6.28 4.15
CA CYS A 201 18.20 5.72 4.71
C CYS A 201 18.79 4.72 3.72
N ASN A 202 19.82 5.14 3.00
CA ASN A 202 20.48 4.31 2.00
C ASN A 202 21.34 3.21 2.66
N LYS A 203 21.87 2.29 1.84
CA LYS A 203 22.67 1.15 2.33
C LYS A 203 23.86 1.56 3.20
N VAL A 204 24.57 2.62 2.81
CA VAL A 204 25.77 3.09 3.53
C VAL A 204 25.37 3.65 4.90
N GLU A 205 24.30 4.43 4.96
CA GLU A 205 23.77 5.00 6.19
C GLU A 205 23.24 3.93 7.14
N PHE A 206 22.48 2.95 6.61
CA PHE A 206 21.93 1.86 7.42
C PHE A 206 23.05 0.98 8.01
N ILE A 207 24.09 0.65 7.23
CA ILE A 207 25.25 -0.08 7.75
C ILE A 207 25.95 0.69 8.88
N LYS A 208 26.10 2.03 8.74
CA LYS A 208 26.66 2.87 9.81
C LYS A 208 25.78 2.85 11.06
N LYS A 209 24.46 2.92 10.89
CA LYS A 209 23.47 2.81 11.98
C LYS A 209 23.60 1.48 12.72
N VAL A 210 23.63 0.36 12.00
CA VAL A 210 23.79 -0.97 12.60
C VAL A 210 25.11 -1.08 13.36
N LYS A 211 26.24 -0.64 12.78
CA LYS A 211 27.54 -0.65 13.48
C LYS A 211 27.51 0.17 14.77
N LYS A 212 26.87 1.34 14.77
CA LYS A 212 26.71 2.18 15.97
C LYS A 212 25.92 1.44 17.05
N LEU A 213 24.79 0.84 16.68
CA LEU A 213 23.92 0.10 17.61
C LEU A 213 24.62 -1.16 18.16
N LYS A 214 25.34 -1.90 17.32
CA LYS A 214 26.17 -3.03 17.76
C LYS A 214 27.22 -2.62 18.79
N GLY A 215 27.84 -1.46 18.62
CA GLY A 215 28.78 -0.91 19.60
C GLY A 215 28.13 -0.65 20.97
N ARG A 216 26.83 -0.32 21.00
CA ARG A 216 26.05 -0.15 22.22
C ARG A 216 25.68 -1.48 22.86
N ILE A 217 25.30 -2.47 22.04
CA ILE A 217 25.07 -3.86 22.49
C ILE A 217 26.34 -4.42 23.16
N TYR A 218 27.50 -4.24 22.53
CA TYR A 218 28.78 -4.72 23.06
C TYR A 218 29.13 -4.13 24.44
N ARG A 219 28.69 -2.91 24.73
CA ARG A 219 28.91 -2.26 26.04
C ARG A 219 27.85 -2.63 27.09
N GLY A 220 26.84 -3.41 26.70
CA GLY A 220 25.74 -3.80 27.58
C GLY A 220 24.62 -2.78 27.69
N ASP A 221 24.49 -1.82 26.76
CA ASP A 221 23.42 -0.81 26.80
C ASP A 221 22.03 -1.49 26.62
N PHE A 222 21.95 -2.51 25.77
CA PHE A 222 20.77 -3.35 25.52
C PHE A 222 21.19 -4.63 24.78
N ILE A 223 20.32 -5.65 24.77
CA ILE A 223 20.56 -6.96 24.15
C ILE A 223 20.18 -6.92 22.66
N GLN A 224 19.04 -6.29 22.35
CA GLN A 224 18.52 -6.18 20.99
C GLN A 224 17.90 -4.80 20.75
N VAL A 225 17.98 -4.31 19.51
CA VAL A 225 17.26 -3.10 19.04
C VAL A 225 16.81 -3.28 17.61
N VAL A 226 15.65 -2.73 17.25
CA VAL A 226 15.03 -2.92 15.92
C VAL A 226 14.99 -1.59 15.15
N PRO A 227 16.10 -1.12 14.53
CA PRO A 227 16.08 0.03 13.65
C PRO A 227 15.36 -0.29 12.34
N SER A 228 14.78 0.73 11.73
CA SER A 228 14.04 0.63 10.49
C SER A 228 14.45 1.71 9.48
N ARG A 229 13.96 1.55 8.25
CA ARG A 229 14.07 2.52 7.16
C ARG A 229 12.83 2.50 6.30
N LYS A 230 12.61 3.58 5.55
CA LYS A 230 11.48 3.74 4.64
C LYS A 230 11.91 3.72 3.18
N MET A 231 11.02 3.25 2.34
CA MET A 231 11.09 3.40 0.89
C MET A 231 9.79 4.01 0.40
N TYR A 232 9.85 4.87 -0.60
CA TYR A 232 8.66 5.49 -1.17
C TYR A 232 8.84 5.78 -2.66
N LYS A 233 7.72 5.85 -3.37
CA LYS A 233 7.67 6.28 -4.77
C LYS A 233 6.27 6.72 -5.15
N TYR A 234 6.17 7.47 -6.23
CA TYR A 234 4.91 7.63 -6.94
C TYR A 234 4.46 6.27 -7.50
N SER A 235 3.15 6.02 -7.46
CA SER A 235 2.53 4.83 -8.04
C SER A 235 1.24 5.23 -8.75
N SER A 236 1.12 4.86 -10.03
CA SER A 236 -0.10 5.08 -10.81
C SER A 236 -1.23 4.11 -10.45
N ALA A 237 -0.89 3.00 -9.78
CA ALA A 237 -1.82 1.96 -9.38
C ALA A 237 -2.95 2.47 -8.48
N LEU A 238 -4.12 1.83 -8.61
CA LEU A 238 -5.23 2.06 -7.71
C LEU A 238 -4.97 1.34 -6.37
N PRO A 239 -5.32 1.96 -5.22
CA PRO A 239 -5.19 1.33 -3.90
C PRO A 239 -5.83 -0.05 -3.81
N TYR A 240 -6.97 -0.25 -4.46
CA TYR A 240 -7.65 -1.54 -4.45
C TYR A 240 -6.91 -2.61 -5.27
N ASP A 241 -6.31 -2.26 -6.40
CA ASP A 241 -5.48 -3.20 -7.19
C ASP A 241 -4.26 -3.64 -6.36
N ILE A 242 -3.66 -2.71 -5.60
CA ILE A 242 -2.57 -3.01 -4.67
C ILE A 242 -3.04 -3.99 -3.58
N PHE A 243 -4.23 -3.76 -3.01
CA PHE A 243 -4.82 -4.66 -2.01
C PHE A 243 -5.04 -6.06 -2.58
N ASP A 244 -5.69 -6.20 -3.74
CA ASP A 244 -5.95 -7.50 -4.38
C ASP A 244 -4.65 -8.28 -4.64
N GLU A 245 -3.62 -7.62 -5.17
CA GLU A 245 -2.31 -8.23 -5.39
C GLU A 245 -1.63 -8.62 -4.07
N LEU A 246 -1.75 -7.78 -3.03
CA LEU A 246 -1.23 -8.10 -1.70
C LEU A 246 -1.98 -9.27 -1.06
N MET A 247 -3.29 -9.40 -1.28
CA MET A 247 -4.09 -10.54 -0.79
C MET A 247 -3.67 -11.85 -1.44
N LYS A 248 -3.32 -11.84 -2.74
CA LYS A 248 -2.77 -13.02 -3.43
C LYS A 248 -1.41 -13.44 -2.84
N ILE A 249 -0.53 -12.45 -2.62
CA ILE A 249 0.82 -12.69 -2.09
C ILE A 249 0.79 -13.10 -0.62
N GLY A 250 -0.03 -12.43 0.19
CA GLY A 250 -0.16 -12.59 1.64
C GLY A 250 -1.38 -13.41 2.07
N LYS A 251 -1.85 -14.35 1.24
CA LYS A 251 -3.09 -15.11 1.50
C LYS A 251 -3.15 -15.82 2.86
N ASN A 252 -2.00 -16.21 3.41
CA ASN A 252 -1.88 -16.90 4.69
C ASN A 252 -1.53 -15.95 5.85
N SER A 253 -1.48 -14.63 5.62
CA SER A 253 -1.36 -13.67 6.72
C SER A 253 -2.67 -13.68 7.52
N PRO A 254 -2.63 -13.87 8.85
CA PRO A 254 -3.83 -13.88 9.69
C PRO A 254 -4.57 -12.55 9.63
N TYR A 255 -3.86 -11.44 9.51
CA TYR A 255 -4.45 -10.11 9.42
C TYR A 255 -4.27 -9.52 8.04
N ARG A 256 -5.37 -9.12 7.41
CA ARG A 256 -5.39 -8.58 6.05
C ARG A 256 -6.34 -7.40 5.99
N PHE A 257 -5.91 -6.26 5.48
CA PHE A 257 -6.76 -5.07 5.53
C PHE A 257 -6.50 -4.05 4.45
N ILE A 258 -7.55 -3.31 4.11
CA ILE A 258 -7.51 -2.02 3.46
C ILE A 258 -8.38 -1.05 4.26
N LEU A 259 -7.73 -0.05 4.85
CA LEU A 259 -8.37 1.00 5.64
C LEU A 259 -8.24 2.30 4.86
N LYS A 260 -9.36 2.86 4.39
CA LYS A 260 -9.40 4.19 3.80
C LYS A 260 -9.75 5.20 4.89
N PHE A 261 -8.87 6.16 5.07
CA PHE A 261 -9.19 7.41 5.75
C PHE A 261 -9.41 8.51 4.70
N LYS A 262 -9.62 9.76 5.10
CA LYS A 262 -9.90 10.88 4.19
C LYS A 262 -9.04 10.87 2.90
N ASN A 263 -7.75 11.17 3.02
CA ASN A 263 -6.84 11.34 1.89
C ASN A 263 -5.75 10.25 1.79
N PHE A 264 -5.84 9.17 2.58
CA PHE A 264 -4.86 8.10 2.54
C PHE A 264 -5.44 6.74 2.89
N PHE A 265 -4.69 5.69 2.55
CA PHE A 265 -5.02 4.30 2.81
C PHE A 265 -3.90 3.61 3.58
N LEU A 266 -4.27 2.70 4.47
CA LEU A 266 -3.38 1.67 4.97
C LEU A 266 -3.79 0.33 4.36
N ILE A 267 -2.85 -0.34 3.69
CA ILE A 267 -3.08 -1.60 2.97
C ILE A 267 -2.07 -2.61 3.48
N GLY A 268 -2.50 -3.67 4.17
CA GLY A 268 -1.57 -4.56 4.87
C GLY A 268 -1.97 -6.02 4.88
N ALA A 269 -0.95 -6.86 5.05
CA ALA A 269 -1.06 -8.30 5.29
C ALA A 269 -0.09 -8.67 6.43
N SER A 270 -0.50 -8.40 7.66
CA SER A 270 0.36 -8.54 8.84
C SER A 270 0.39 -9.99 9.35
N PRO A 271 1.59 -10.55 9.60
CA PRO A 271 1.73 -11.91 10.13
C PRO A 271 1.56 -12.00 11.65
N GLU A 272 1.66 -10.89 12.39
CA GLU A 272 1.95 -10.91 13.82
C GLU A 272 0.87 -10.21 14.66
N LEU A 273 0.41 -10.91 15.71
CA LEU A 273 -0.49 -10.38 16.72
C LEU A 273 0.29 -9.43 17.64
N LEU A 274 -0.19 -8.20 17.80
CA LEU A 274 0.32 -7.32 18.86
C LEU A 274 -0.28 -7.76 20.19
N LEU A 275 -1.61 -7.75 20.26
CA LEU A 275 -2.36 -8.00 21.47
C LEU A 275 -3.79 -8.44 21.17
N LYS A 276 -4.24 -9.44 21.92
CA LYS A 276 -5.64 -9.81 22.05
C LYS A 276 -6.06 -9.75 23.52
N VAL A 277 -7.15 -9.04 23.81
CA VAL A 277 -7.81 -9.05 25.12
C VAL A 277 -9.23 -9.56 24.92
N LYS A 278 -9.60 -10.62 25.62
CA LYS A 278 -10.96 -11.15 25.61
C LYS A 278 -11.27 -11.81 26.95
N ASP A 279 -12.44 -11.52 27.53
CA ASP A 279 -12.88 -12.11 28.80
C ASP A 279 -11.81 -11.95 29.92
N ASN A 280 -11.19 -10.77 30.01
CA ASN A 280 -10.06 -10.44 30.89
C ASN A 280 -8.77 -11.28 30.69
N LYS A 281 -8.74 -12.17 29.69
CA LYS A 281 -7.52 -12.86 29.27
C LYS A 281 -6.78 -11.99 28.26
N ILE A 282 -5.53 -11.70 28.59
CA ILE A 282 -4.58 -11.03 27.71
C ILE A 282 -3.71 -12.07 27.02
N THR A 283 -3.50 -11.93 25.70
CA THR A 283 -2.71 -12.85 24.90
C THR A 283 -1.87 -12.08 23.87
N THR A 284 -0.60 -12.48 23.74
CA THR A 284 0.29 -12.03 22.67
C THR A 284 1.04 -13.23 22.10
N CYS A 285 1.54 -13.11 20.87
CA CYS A 285 2.21 -14.20 20.17
C CYS A 285 3.52 -13.69 19.57
N PRO A 286 4.63 -13.67 20.35
CA PRO A 286 5.94 -13.35 19.80
C PRO A 286 6.31 -14.32 18.69
N ILE A 287 6.88 -13.77 17.63
CA ILE A 287 7.34 -14.52 16.45
C ILE A 287 8.82 -14.19 16.24
N ALA A 288 9.65 -15.22 16.10
CA ALA A 288 11.05 -15.11 15.73
C ALA A 288 11.45 -16.31 14.87
N GLY A 289 12.65 -16.28 14.29
CA GLY A 289 13.05 -17.35 13.40
C GLY A 289 12.32 -17.28 12.06
N THR A 290 13.04 -17.40 10.96
CA THR A 290 12.40 -17.52 9.63
C THR A 290 13.16 -18.52 8.79
N ARG A 291 12.44 -19.47 8.21
CA ARG A 291 12.91 -20.27 7.08
C ARG A 291 11.94 -20.20 5.92
N PRO A 292 12.40 -20.30 4.66
CA PRO A 292 11.51 -20.46 3.53
C PRO A 292 10.74 -21.78 3.66
N ARG A 293 9.55 -21.85 3.07
CA ARG A 293 8.91 -23.15 2.85
C ARG A 293 9.70 -23.95 1.82
N GLY A 294 9.80 -25.26 2.02
CA GLY A 294 10.38 -26.19 1.06
C GLY A 294 9.60 -26.22 -0.26
N LYS A 295 10.27 -26.63 -1.35
CA LYS A 295 9.59 -26.89 -2.63
C LYS A 295 8.73 -28.14 -2.56
N ASP A 296 9.07 -29.05 -1.66
CA ASP A 296 8.36 -30.29 -1.32
C ASP A 296 8.35 -30.48 0.21
N GLU A 297 7.63 -31.49 0.68
CA GLU A 297 7.49 -31.78 2.12
C GLU A 297 8.82 -32.16 2.78
N GLU A 298 9.74 -32.80 2.05
CA GLU A 298 11.04 -33.22 2.58
C GLU A 298 11.95 -32.01 2.84
N GLU A 299 12.07 -31.09 1.88
CA GLU A 299 12.78 -29.82 2.07
C GLU A 299 12.11 -28.95 3.13
N ASP A 300 10.78 -29.02 3.28
CA ASP A 300 10.04 -28.28 4.31
C ASP A 300 10.37 -28.79 5.72
N LEU A 301 10.44 -30.12 5.90
CA LEU A 301 10.86 -30.74 7.17
C LEU A 301 12.33 -30.44 7.49
N ILE A 302 13.22 -30.45 6.49
CA ILE A 302 14.63 -30.07 6.68
C ILE A 302 14.74 -28.61 7.14
N ASN A 303 13.99 -27.70 6.50
CA ASN A 303 13.97 -26.29 6.88
C ASN A 303 13.40 -26.08 8.28
N GLU A 304 12.39 -26.86 8.67
CA GLU A 304 11.82 -26.85 10.01
C GLU A 304 12.81 -27.34 11.06
N GLU A 305 13.47 -28.48 10.82
CA GLU A 305 14.52 -29.01 11.69
C GLU A 305 15.69 -28.02 11.81
N ASP A 306 16.12 -27.40 10.72
CA ASP A 306 17.16 -26.36 10.74
C ASP A 306 16.72 -25.14 11.56
N LEU A 307 15.45 -24.73 11.47
CA LEU A 307 14.91 -23.61 12.24
C LEU A 307 14.86 -23.89 13.74
N ILE A 308 14.34 -25.05 14.13
CA ILE A 308 14.17 -25.44 15.54
C ILE A 308 15.51 -25.73 16.21
N ASN A 309 16.56 -26.05 15.45
CA ASN A 309 17.90 -26.31 15.96
C ASN A 309 18.88 -25.13 15.79
N ASP A 310 18.44 -23.99 15.25
CA ASP A 310 19.27 -22.79 15.13
C ASP A 310 19.39 -22.07 16.49
N ASP A 311 20.49 -22.32 17.19
CA ASP A 311 20.80 -21.74 18.51
C ASP A 311 20.60 -20.21 18.55
N LYS A 312 20.90 -19.50 17.46
CA LYS A 312 20.73 -18.05 17.38
C LYS A 312 19.24 -17.69 17.41
N GLU A 313 18.44 -18.28 16.52
CA GLU A 313 17.01 -17.98 16.42
C GLU A 313 16.24 -18.42 17.67
N ILE A 314 16.61 -19.55 18.26
CA ILE A 314 16.08 -20.02 19.55
C ILE A 314 16.37 -19.00 20.66
N SER A 315 17.61 -18.52 20.76
CA SER A 315 18.00 -17.57 21.81
C SER A 315 17.27 -16.22 21.68
N GLU A 316 17.10 -15.73 20.44
CA GLU A 316 16.32 -14.53 20.14
C GLU A 316 14.84 -14.73 20.52
N HIS A 317 14.28 -15.88 20.18
CA HIS A 317 12.89 -16.21 20.48
C HIS A 317 12.62 -16.27 21.99
N ILE A 318 13.49 -16.95 22.75
CA ILE A 318 13.37 -17.06 24.22
C ILE A 318 13.35 -15.67 24.85
N MET A 319 14.25 -14.78 24.45
CA MET A 319 14.30 -13.41 24.95
C MET A 319 13.00 -12.65 24.68
N LEU A 320 12.40 -12.81 23.48
CA LEU A 320 11.14 -12.17 23.14
C LEU A 320 9.96 -12.73 23.96
N VAL A 321 9.95 -14.04 24.22
CA VAL A 321 8.99 -14.68 25.12
C VAL A 321 9.13 -14.14 26.54
N ASP A 322 10.35 -14.00 27.06
CA ASP A 322 10.59 -13.43 28.39
C ASP A 322 10.18 -11.96 28.49
N LEU A 323 10.40 -11.17 27.43
CA LEU A 323 9.91 -9.81 27.36
C LEU A 323 8.38 -9.76 27.38
N ALA A 324 7.71 -10.63 26.62
CA ALA A 324 6.26 -10.74 26.61
C ALA A 324 5.70 -11.14 27.99
N ARG A 325 6.35 -12.09 28.67
CA ARG A 325 6.02 -12.48 30.05
C ARG A 325 6.18 -11.32 31.02
N ASN A 326 7.26 -10.55 30.90
CA ASN A 326 7.49 -9.37 31.72
C ASN A 326 6.41 -8.30 31.51
N ASP A 327 6.06 -8.02 30.25
CA ASP A 327 5.07 -6.99 29.92
C ASP A 327 3.66 -7.37 30.38
N ILE A 328 3.22 -8.60 30.09
CA ILE A 328 1.95 -9.14 30.58
C ILE A 328 1.94 -9.20 32.12
N GLY A 329 3.06 -9.55 32.74
CA GLY A 329 3.16 -9.70 34.20
C GLY A 329 2.95 -8.42 35.00
N LYS A 330 3.25 -7.24 34.44
CA LYS A 330 3.02 -5.95 35.11
C LYS A 330 1.54 -5.74 35.48
N ILE A 331 0.64 -6.15 34.58
CA ILE A 331 -0.80 -5.89 34.65
C ILE A 331 -1.64 -7.15 34.88
N SER A 332 -1.02 -8.33 34.99
CA SER A 332 -1.71 -9.60 35.22
C SER A 332 -1.74 -10.02 36.69
N LYS A 333 -2.77 -10.77 37.10
CA LYS A 333 -2.90 -11.37 38.42
C LYS A 333 -1.68 -12.25 38.73
N PRO A 334 -1.14 -12.23 39.96
CA PRO A 334 -0.03 -13.09 40.35
C PRO A 334 -0.31 -14.57 39.99
N ALA A 335 0.71 -15.26 39.48
CA ALA A 335 0.64 -16.66 39.05
C ALA A 335 -0.41 -16.99 37.96
N SER A 336 -0.89 -15.99 37.20
CA SER A 336 -1.83 -16.23 36.07
C SER A 336 -1.16 -16.32 34.69
N ILE A 337 0.16 -16.07 34.61
CA ILE A 337 0.88 -16.04 33.34
C ILE A 337 1.14 -17.48 32.88
N THR A 338 0.74 -17.79 31.65
CA THR A 338 0.96 -19.10 31.01
C THR A 338 1.65 -18.94 29.66
N ILE A 339 2.41 -19.96 29.29
CA ILE A 339 2.91 -20.14 27.92
C ILE A 339 2.03 -21.24 27.33
N ASP A 340 1.00 -20.84 26.58
CA ASP A 340 -0.04 -21.74 26.06
C ASP A 340 0.51 -22.60 24.91
N GLU A 341 1.45 -22.07 24.14
CA GLU A 341 2.18 -22.72 23.04
C GLU A 341 3.65 -22.27 23.13
N TYR A 342 4.62 -23.18 23.00
CA TYR A 342 6.04 -22.87 23.16
C TYR A 342 6.88 -23.45 22.03
N GLN A 343 7.66 -22.59 21.37
CA GLN A 343 8.54 -22.94 20.25
C GLN A 343 7.87 -23.78 19.14
N GLU A 344 6.59 -23.52 18.89
CA GLU A 344 5.84 -24.20 17.84
C GLU A 344 6.14 -23.56 16.49
N VAL A 345 6.47 -24.37 15.48
CA VAL A 345 6.66 -23.86 14.12
C VAL A 345 5.30 -23.67 13.45
N LYS A 346 5.00 -22.42 13.11
CA LYS A 346 3.79 -22.08 12.33
C LYS A 346 4.17 -21.89 10.87
N TYR A 347 3.49 -22.64 10.01
CA TYR A 347 3.67 -22.59 8.56
C TYR A 347 2.82 -21.49 7.94
N PHE A 348 3.46 -20.61 7.18
CA PHE A 348 2.82 -19.61 6.32
C PHE A 348 3.06 -20.00 4.85
N SER A 349 2.54 -19.23 3.89
CA SER A 349 2.59 -19.60 2.45
C SER A 349 4.00 -19.86 1.93
N ASN A 350 4.95 -19.01 2.32
CA ASN A 350 6.31 -18.96 1.73
C ASN A 350 7.40 -19.04 2.80
N VAL A 351 7.03 -18.93 4.07
CA VAL A 351 7.94 -19.01 5.20
C VAL A 351 7.32 -19.79 6.36
N MET A 352 8.15 -20.22 7.29
CA MET A 352 7.76 -20.74 8.59
C MET A 352 8.45 -19.94 9.71
N HIS A 353 7.81 -19.84 10.86
CA HIS A 353 8.29 -19.08 12.01
C HIS A 353 8.13 -19.85 13.31
N ILE A 354 9.06 -19.63 14.26
CA ILE A 354 8.91 -20.07 15.63
C ILE A 354 7.92 -19.12 16.32
N CYS A 355 6.85 -19.68 16.88
CA CYS A 355 5.82 -18.94 17.57
C CYS A 355 5.73 -19.40 19.03
N SER A 356 5.36 -18.50 19.92
CA SER A 356 4.92 -18.88 21.26
C SER A 356 3.77 -18.00 21.70
N GLN A 357 2.80 -18.57 22.39
CA GLN A 357 1.66 -17.82 22.88
C GLN A 357 1.81 -17.59 24.37
N VAL A 358 1.93 -16.32 24.76
CA VAL A 358 2.00 -15.92 26.18
C VAL A 358 0.67 -15.29 26.56
N SER A 359 0.13 -15.76 27.68
CA SER A 359 -1.16 -15.32 28.18
C SER A 359 -1.10 -14.92 29.66
N GLY A 360 -2.06 -14.12 30.11
CA GLY A 360 -2.27 -13.76 31.51
C GLY A 360 -3.72 -13.37 31.77
N ILE A 361 -4.09 -13.21 33.04
CA ILE A 361 -5.40 -12.68 33.45
C ILE A 361 -5.20 -11.27 34.01
N ILE A 362 -5.86 -10.27 33.44
CA ILE A 362 -5.72 -8.86 33.85
C ILE A 362 -6.17 -8.67 35.31
N LYS A 363 -5.46 -7.84 36.08
CA LYS A 363 -5.87 -7.48 37.45
C LYS A 363 -7.11 -6.59 37.43
N ASP A 364 -7.90 -6.60 38.51
CA ASP A 364 -9.21 -5.96 38.53
C ASP A 364 -9.15 -4.42 38.44
N GLU A 365 -7.98 -3.81 38.75
CA GLU A 365 -7.73 -2.38 38.62
C GLU A 365 -7.33 -1.91 37.20
N TYR A 366 -7.07 -2.83 36.27
CA TYR A 366 -6.65 -2.53 34.89
C TYR A 366 -7.71 -2.96 33.88
N ASP A 367 -7.76 -2.26 32.75
CA ASP A 367 -8.62 -2.61 31.62
C ASP A 367 -7.83 -3.01 30.36
N TYR A 368 -8.57 -3.27 29.28
CA TYR A 368 -8.04 -3.66 27.97
C TYR A 368 -7.14 -2.59 27.31
N LEU A 369 -7.29 -1.31 27.66
CA LEU A 369 -6.43 -0.23 27.16
C LEU A 369 -5.16 -0.10 28.00
N ASP A 370 -5.23 -0.36 29.31
CA ASP A 370 -4.03 -0.47 30.14
C ASP A 370 -3.18 -1.67 29.70
N ALA A 371 -3.83 -2.78 29.34
CA ALA A 371 -3.19 -3.93 28.71
C ALA A 371 -2.49 -3.57 27.39
N LEU A 372 -3.15 -2.76 26.53
CA LEU A 372 -2.52 -2.26 25.30
C LEU A 372 -1.27 -1.45 25.62
N GLN A 373 -1.36 -0.47 26.52
CA GLN A 373 -0.22 0.40 26.88
C GLN A 373 0.95 -0.38 27.50
N ALA A 374 0.68 -1.40 28.33
CA ALA A 374 1.70 -2.20 28.98
C ALA A 374 2.54 -3.04 28.00
N ILE A 375 1.89 -3.58 26.96
CA ILE A 375 2.55 -4.39 25.92
C ILE A 375 3.17 -3.52 24.83
N PHE A 376 2.69 -2.29 24.64
CA PHE A 376 3.08 -1.46 23.52
C PHE A 376 4.49 -0.85 23.65
N PRO A 377 5.22 -0.69 22.52
CA PRO A 377 5.11 -1.48 21.29
C PRO A 377 5.67 -2.91 21.51
N ALA A 378 5.42 -3.79 20.55
CA ALA A 378 5.97 -5.14 20.59
C ALA A 378 7.51 -5.15 20.65
N GLY A 379 8.09 -6.14 21.35
CA GLY A 379 9.53 -6.35 21.43
C GLY A 379 10.20 -6.52 20.07
N THR A 380 9.54 -7.26 19.18
CA THR A 380 9.94 -7.51 17.79
C THR A 380 10.07 -6.25 16.93
N LEU A 381 9.51 -5.12 17.40
CA LEU A 381 9.56 -3.82 16.74
C LEU A 381 10.25 -2.73 17.58
N SER A 382 10.81 -3.09 18.73
CA SER A 382 11.53 -2.17 19.62
C SER A 382 12.89 -2.74 20.00
N GLY A 383 12.91 -3.74 20.87
CA GLY A 383 14.08 -4.46 21.34
C GLY A 383 14.00 -4.77 22.84
N ALA A 384 15.12 -5.17 23.41
CA ALA A 384 15.21 -5.59 24.81
C ALA A 384 16.52 -5.09 25.46
N PRO A 385 16.48 -4.43 26.64
CA PRO A 385 15.30 -3.91 27.34
C PRO A 385 14.57 -2.82 26.56
N LYS A 386 13.22 -2.85 26.59
CA LYS A 386 12.35 -2.08 25.68
C LYS A 386 12.62 -0.57 25.69
N ILE A 387 12.63 0.06 26.87
CA ILE A 387 12.80 1.53 27.00
C ILE A 387 14.14 1.98 26.42
N CYS A 388 15.24 1.31 26.78
CA CYS A 388 16.57 1.64 26.27
C CYS A 388 16.64 1.46 24.74
N ALA A 389 16.12 0.35 24.21
CA ALA A 389 16.07 0.11 22.77
C ALA A 389 15.32 1.23 22.03
N MET A 390 14.20 1.71 22.57
CA MET A 390 13.40 2.77 21.94
C MET A 390 14.05 4.16 22.02
N GLN A 391 14.74 4.49 23.12
CA GLN A 391 15.57 5.70 23.19
C GLN A 391 16.65 5.70 22.10
N ASN A 392 17.25 4.53 21.84
CA ASN A 392 18.25 4.34 20.81
C ASN A 392 17.66 4.41 19.39
N ILE A 393 16.45 3.86 19.17
CA ILE A 393 15.70 4.01 17.92
C ILE A 393 15.43 5.48 17.63
N SER A 394 14.93 6.22 18.63
CA SER A 394 14.66 7.66 18.52
C SER A 394 15.90 8.46 18.12
N GLU A 395 17.08 8.10 18.62
CA GLU A 395 18.34 8.77 18.26
C GLU A 395 18.79 8.49 16.82
N VAL A 396 18.52 7.29 16.29
CA VAL A 396 19.06 6.87 14.99
C VAL A 396 18.08 6.97 13.83
N GLU A 397 16.78 7.07 14.10
CA GLU A 397 15.75 7.31 13.09
C GLU A 397 15.43 8.80 13.02
N THR A 398 15.30 9.33 11.79
CA THR A 398 15.12 10.76 11.52
C THR A 398 13.66 11.15 11.26
N GLU A 399 12.74 10.19 11.32
CA GLU A 399 11.33 10.35 10.99
C GLU A 399 10.46 9.52 11.94
N ARG A 400 9.20 9.94 12.09
CA ARG A 400 8.15 9.14 12.74
C ARG A 400 7.97 7.79 12.04
N ARG A 401 7.67 6.75 12.80
CA ARG A 401 7.20 5.44 12.30
C ARG A 401 5.71 5.45 11.99
N ASN A 402 4.93 6.30 12.66
CA ASN A 402 3.47 6.33 12.55
C ASN A 402 2.87 4.95 12.85
N PHE A 403 2.07 4.36 11.96
CA PHE A 403 1.50 3.02 12.13
C PHE A 403 2.56 1.90 12.14
N TYR A 404 3.79 2.13 11.64
CA TYR A 404 4.82 1.09 11.58
C TYR A 404 5.29 0.69 12.99
N GLY A 405 5.12 -0.59 13.33
CA GLY A 405 5.34 -1.08 14.69
C GLY A 405 4.30 -0.62 15.72
N GLY A 406 3.24 0.06 15.26
CA GLY A 406 2.02 0.33 16.00
C GLY A 406 1.04 -0.84 15.98
N GLY A 407 -0.17 -0.63 16.48
CA GLY A 407 -1.28 -1.59 16.45
C GLY A 407 -2.32 -1.25 15.40
N ILE A 408 -2.86 -2.24 14.68
CA ILE A 408 -3.96 -2.07 13.72
C ILE A 408 -5.01 -3.15 14.00
N GLY A 409 -6.25 -2.75 14.21
CA GLY A 409 -7.33 -3.68 14.54
C GLY A 409 -8.54 -2.99 15.16
N PHE A 410 -9.22 -3.69 16.06
CA PHE A 410 -10.47 -3.21 16.65
C PHE A 410 -10.55 -3.34 18.17
N ILE A 411 -11.51 -2.59 18.72
CA ILE A 411 -11.96 -2.60 20.11
C ILE A 411 -13.48 -2.64 20.11
N ASN A 412 -14.06 -3.73 20.61
CA ASN A 412 -15.50 -3.93 20.70
C ASN A 412 -16.13 -3.22 21.90
N TYR A 413 -17.44 -2.97 21.86
CA TYR A 413 -18.21 -2.48 23.01
C TYR A 413 -18.21 -3.39 24.25
N ASP A 414 -17.87 -4.67 24.10
CA ASP A 414 -17.66 -5.59 25.21
C ASP A 414 -16.21 -5.65 25.67
N GLU A 415 -15.41 -4.65 25.28
CA GLU A 415 -14.02 -4.48 25.70
C GLU A 415 -13.06 -5.53 25.11
N THR A 416 -13.53 -6.37 24.19
CA THR A 416 -12.64 -7.23 23.39
C THR A 416 -11.75 -6.38 22.49
N LEU A 417 -10.43 -6.57 22.58
CA LEU A 417 -9.42 -5.91 21.74
C LEU A 417 -8.70 -6.97 20.89
N ASP A 418 -8.54 -6.75 19.60
CA ASP A 418 -7.75 -7.61 18.71
C ASP A 418 -6.97 -6.73 17.73
N MET A 419 -5.65 -6.64 17.92
CA MET A 419 -4.77 -5.81 17.10
C MET A 419 -3.56 -6.60 16.63
N CYS A 420 -3.24 -6.43 15.34
CA CYS A 420 -1.99 -6.88 14.74
C CYS A 420 -0.94 -5.77 14.76
N ILE A 421 0.32 -6.14 14.58
CA ILE A 421 1.39 -5.16 14.43
C ILE A 421 1.34 -4.53 13.04
N GLY A 422 1.55 -3.22 12.92
CA GLY A 422 1.62 -2.48 11.66
C GLY A 422 2.88 -2.77 10.82
N ILE A 423 3.08 -4.01 10.42
CA ILE A 423 4.17 -4.46 9.53
C ILE A 423 3.58 -5.01 8.23
N ARG A 424 4.41 -5.18 7.19
CA ARG A 424 3.97 -5.59 5.83
C ARG A 424 2.77 -4.75 5.35
N THR A 425 2.83 -3.46 5.65
CA THR A 425 1.76 -2.49 5.44
C THR A 425 2.27 -1.36 4.54
N ILE A 426 1.44 -0.98 3.58
CA ILE A 426 1.64 0.09 2.60
C ILE A 426 0.79 1.27 3.05
N LEU A 427 1.40 2.43 3.19
CA LEU A 427 0.67 3.69 3.20
C LEU A 427 0.55 4.19 1.77
N TYR A 428 -0.68 4.40 1.29
CA TYR A 428 -0.94 5.07 0.02
C TYR A 428 -1.52 6.44 0.31
N LYS A 429 -0.81 7.51 -0.04
CA LYS A 429 -1.24 8.90 0.18
C LYS A 429 -0.81 9.75 -1.00
N ASP A 430 -1.74 10.51 -1.57
CA ASP A 430 -1.47 11.43 -2.68
C ASP A 430 -0.69 10.75 -3.83
N SER A 431 -1.17 9.58 -4.31
CA SER A 431 -0.50 8.73 -5.31
C SER A 431 0.94 8.30 -4.99
N THR A 432 1.37 8.44 -3.74
CA THR A 432 2.66 7.97 -3.25
C THR A 432 2.47 6.78 -2.33
N VAL A 433 3.22 5.71 -2.60
CA VAL A 433 3.28 4.55 -1.72
C VAL A 433 4.49 4.66 -0.81
N TYR A 434 4.29 4.40 0.48
CA TYR A 434 5.34 4.36 1.49
C TYR A 434 5.38 2.97 2.14
N LEU A 435 6.60 2.44 2.24
CA LEU A 435 6.92 1.14 2.82
C LEU A 435 7.92 1.34 3.95
N GLN A 436 7.80 0.58 5.02
CA GLN A 436 8.77 0.60 6.12
C GLN A 436 9.09 -0.83 6.59
N ALA A 437 10.36 -1.08 6.86
CA ALA A 437 10.83 -2.34 7.42
C ALA A 437 12.12 -2.13 8.22
N GLY A 438 12.33 -3.02 9.18
CA GLY A 438 13.45 -3.07 10.08
C GLY A 438 13.82 -4.53 10.39
N GLY A 439 14.91 -4.69 11.13
CA GLY A 439 15.46 -5.97 11.54
C GLY A 439 15.99 -5.88 12.97
N GLY A 440 15.91 -6.97 13.71
CA GLY A 440 16.42 -7.05 15.07
C GLY A 440 17.94 -7.15 15.06
N ILE A 441 18.62 -6.15 15.60
CA ILE A 441 20.06 -6.13 15.70
C ILE A 441 20.46 -6.74 17.04
N VAL A 442 21.22 -7.82 16.98
CA VAL A 442 21.86 -8.49 18.12
C VAL A 442 23.38 -8.38 18.00
N PHE A 443 24.10 -8.92 18.99
CA PHE A 443 25.56 -8.90 19.02
C PHE A 443 26.19 -9.54 17.77
N ASP A 444 25.62 -10.64 17.28
CA ASP A 444 26.16 -11.38 16.13
C ASP A 444 25.67 -10.90 14.76
N SER A 445 24.78 -9.90 14.70
CA SER A 445 24.24 -9.37 13.45
C SER A 445 25.32 -8.88 12.48
N ASP A 446 25.26 -9.26 11.20
CA ASP A 446 26.12 -8.66 10.16
C ASP A 446 25.46 -7.41 9.55
N PRO A 447 26.08 -6.22 9.62
CA PRO A 447 25.46 -4.99 9.12
C PRO A 447 24.99 -5.02 7.65
N LYS A 448 25.63 -5.80 6.77
CA LYS A 448 25.20 -5.88 5.36
C LYS A 448 23.98 -6.78 5.24
N THR A 449 23.98 -7.94 5.90
CA THR A 449 22.85 -8.89 5.90
C THR A 449 21.60 -8.22 6.45
N GLU A 450 21.72 -7.47 7.55
CA GLU A 450 20.60 -6.73 8.17
C GLU A 450 19.96 -5.72 7.21
N PHE A 451 20.77 -5.03 6.40
CA PHE A 451 20.23 -4.16 5.35
C PHE A 451 19.41 -4.96 4.32
N TYR A 452 19.93 -6.09 3.85
CA TYR A 452 19.23 -6.92 2.87
C TYR A 452 17.95 -7.54 3.46
N GLU A 453 17.94 -7.87 4.74
CA GLU A 453 16.73 -8.33 5.43
C GLU A 453 15.59 -7.30 5.34
N THR A 454 15.89 -6.01 5.55
CA THR A 454 14.88 -4.95 5.35
C THR A 454 14.34 -4.91 3.91
N VAL A 455 15.21 -5.17 2.91
CA VAL A 455 14.79 -5.26 1.49
C VAL A 455 13.88 -6.46 1.29
N HIS A 456 14.26 -7.63 1.81
CA HIS A 456 13.47 -8.85 1.70
C HIS A 456 12.10 -8.72 2.37
N LYS A 457 12.03 -8.12 3.56
CA LYS A 457 10.76 -7.83 4.26
C LYS A 457 9.85 -6.90 3.47
N MET A 458 10.41 -5.96 2.68
CA MET A 458 9.63 -5.08 1.79
C MET A 458 9.27 -5.73 0.44
N ASN A 459 9.88 -6.84 0.04
CA ASN A 459 9.68 -7.38 -1.32
C ASN A 459 8.24 -7.81 -1.59
N SER A 460 7.52 -8.37 -0.60
CA SER A 460 6.13 -8.78 -0.79
C SER A 460 5.22 -7.60 -1.14
N VAL A 461 5.36 -6.49 -0.42
CA VAL A 461 4.59 -5.27 -0.66
C VAL A 461 5.06 -4.52 -1.91
N LYS A 462 6.37 -4.51 -2.22
CA LYS A 462 6.89 -3.96 -3.49
C LYS A 462 6.36 -4.71 -4.71
N LYS A 463 6.27 -6.04 -4.63
CA LYS A 463 5.73 -6.88 -5.70
C LYS A 463 4.24 -6.61 -5.92
N ALA A 464 3.46 -6.47 -4.84
CA ALA A 464 2.05 -6.09 -4.94
C ALA A 464 1.85 -4.75 -5.68
N VAL A 465 2.63 -3.72 -5.31
CA VAL A 465 2.62 -2.42 -6.01
C VAL A 465 2.99 -2.57 -7.49
N SER A 466 4.06 -3.31 -7.80
CA SER A 466 4.54 -3.46 -9.17
C SER A 466 3.53 -4.21 -10.06
N ASN A 467 2.90 -5.26 -9.53
CA ASN A 467 1.84 -5.99 -10.22
C ASN A 467 0.63 -5.08 -10.47
N ALA A 468 0.22 -4.29 -9.48
CA ALA A 468 -0.89 -3.35 -9.59
C ALA A 468 -0.61 -2.22 -10.60
N GLU A 469 0.63 -1.74 -10.68
CA GLU A 469 1.05 -0.79 -11.71
C GLU A 469 1.02 -1.41 -13.10
N MET A 470 1.34 -2.70 -13.24
CA MET A 470 1.21 -3.39 -14.52
C MET A 470 -0.24 -3.56 -14.96
N LEU A 471 -1.13 -3.88 -14.03
CA LEU A 471 -2.58 -3.88 -14.29
C LEU A 471 -3.04 -2.50 -14.74
N ASP A 472 -2.55 -1.45 -14.08
CA ASP A 472 -2.83 -0.09 -14.48
C ASP A 472 -2.29 0.24 -15.87
N LEU A 473 -1.08 -0.19 -16.23
CA LEU A 473 -0.49 0.10 -17.54
C LEU A 473 -1.30 -0.49 -18.69
N LYS A 474 -1.89 -1.66 -18.51
CA LYS A 474 -2.74 -2.33 -19.51
C LYS A 474 -4.19 -1.84 -19.52
N ARG A 475 -4.63 -1.14 -18.47
CA ARG A 475 -6.00 -0.65 -18.33
C ARG A 475 -6.35 0.33 -19.45
N ASP A 476 -7.55 0.18 -20.00
CA ASP A 476 -8.13 1.02 -21.07
C ASP A 476 -7.45 0.88 -22.45
N ILE A 477 -6.44 -0.01 -22.58
CA ILE A 477 -5.78 -0.29 -23.86
C ILE A 477 -6.64 -1.26 -24.67
N ARG A 478 -6.88 -0.96 -25.95
CA ARG A 478 -7.67 -1.83 -26.83
C ARG A 478 -6.91 -3.11 -27.15
N GLU A 479 -7.60 -4.25 -27.17
CA GLU A 479 -7.01 -5.56 -27.48
C GLU A 479 -6.45 -5.62 -28.91
N ASP A 480 -7.04 -4.88 -29.85
CA ASP A 480 -6.60 -4.78 -31.25
C ASP A 480 -5.42 -3.82 -31.45
N THR A 481 -4.86 -3.25 -30.37
CA THR A 481 -3.73 -2.33 -30.49
C THR A 481 -2.51 -3.04 -31.06
N ARG A 482 -2.04 -2.57 -32.23
CA ARG A 482 -0.86 -3.07 -32.93
C ARG A 482 0.07 -1.91 -33.25
N ILE A 483 1.35 -2.05 -32.90
CA ILE A 483 2.33 -0.96 -32.99
C ILE A 483 3.43 -1.33 -33.97
N LEU A 484 3.73 -0.42 -34.90
CA LEU A 484 4.93 -0.49 -35.70
C LEU A 484 5.98 0.47 -35.11
N LEU A 485 7.10 -0.08 -34.66
CA LEU A 485 8.26 0.68 -34.21
C LEU A 485 9.31 0.73 -35.33
N ILE A 486 9.55 1.92 -35.86
CA ILE A 486 10.55 2.15 -36.89
C ILE A 486 11.93 2.33 -36.25
N ASP A 487 12.85 1.41 -36.53
CA ASP A 487 14.24 1.48 -36.10
C ASP A 487 15.06 2.36 -37.04
N ASN A 488 15.54 3.51 -36.54
CA ASN A 488 16.47 4.38 -37.25
C ASN A 488 17.93 4.02 -36.90
N TYR A 489 18.26 2.73 -36.77
CA TYR A 489 19.58 2.21 -36.41
C TYR A 489 20.08 2.70 -35.04
N CYS A 490 19.20 2.75 -34.04
CA CYS A 490 19.56 3.15 -32.68
C CYS A 490 19.68 1.94 -31.75
N SER A 491 20.73 1.93 -30.93
CA SER A 491 20.90 0.93 -29.86
C SER A 491 19.80 0.98 -28.79
N PHE A 492 18.97 2.03 -28.75
CA PHE A 492 17.88 2.17 -27.78
C PHE A 492 16.50 1.73 -28.29
N THR A 493 16.36 1.42 -29.58
CA THR A 493 15.05 1.01 -30.17
C THR A 493 14.45 -0.19 -29.44
N TYR A 494 15.26 -1.20 -29.10
CA TYR A 494 14.76 -2.38 -28.39
C TYR A 494 14.35 -2.09 -26.93
N ASN A 495 14.82 -1.02 -26.29
CA ASN A 495 14.30 -0.63 -24.98
C ASN A 495 12.88 -0.07 -25.09
N ILE A 496 12.59 0.69 -26.16
CA ILE A 496 11.22 1.14 -26.48
C ILE A 496 10.34 -0.07 -26.73
N TYR A 497 10.80 -1.00 -27.58
CA TYR A 497 10.10 -2.27 -27.85
C TYR A 497 9.72 -2.97 -26.55
N GLN A 498 10.68 -3.21 -25.63
CA GLN A 498 10.41 -3.89 -24.36
C GLN A 498 9.38 -3.13 -23.51
N TYR A 499 9.49 -1.80 -23.38
CA TYR A 499 8.55 -1.01 -22.59
C TYR A 499 7.14 -1.03 -23.16
N VAL A 500 7.01 -0.97 -24.49
CA VAL A 500 5.73 -1.01 -25.18
C VAL A 500 5.14 -2.43 -25.14
N SER A 501 5.96 -3.47 -25.24
CA SER A 501 5.56 -4.89 -25.13
C SER A 501 5.06 -5.27 -23.74
N GLU A 502 5.39 -4.49 -22.70
CA GLU A 502 4.76 -4.64 -21.38
C GLU A 502 3.31 -4.12 -21.35
N ILE A 503 2.95 -3.21 -22.26
CA ILE A 503 1.64 -2.55 -22.34
C ILE A 503 0.73 -3.27 -23.34
N VAL A 504 1.26 -3.63 -24.51
CA VAL A 504 0.55 -4.33 -25.59
C VAL A 504 1.31 -5.58 -26.05
N ASN A 505 0.60 -6.57 -26.59
CA ASN A 505 1.23 -7.81 -27.04
C ASN A 505 1.74 -7.75 -28.49
N ASN A 506 1.21 -6.84 -29.32
CA ASN A 506 1.47 -6.82 -30.77
C ASN A 506 2.36 -5.63 -31.16
N VAL A 507 3.68 -5.84 -31.17
CA VAL A 507 4.68 -4.82 -31.53
C VAL A 507 5.65 -5.39 -32.56
N ASP A 508 5.69 -4.77 -33.74
CA ASP A 508 6.64 -5.11 -34.80
C ASP A 508 7.73 -4.05 -34.89
N VAL A 509 8.99 -4.47 -35.07
CA VAL A 509 10.14 -3.58 -35.21
C VAL A 509 10.73 -3.73 -36.60
N ILE A 510 10.68 -2.66 -37.40
CA ILE A 510 11.17 -2.67 -38.79
C ILE A 510 12.13 -1.50 -39.00
N ARG A 511 13.23 -1.73 -39.70
CA ARG A 511 14.19 -0.67 -40.01
C ARG A 511 13.61 0.33 -41.01
N ASN A 512 13.97 1.59 -40.84
CA ASN A 512 13.46 2.68 -41.67
C ASN A 512 13.70 2.49 -43.18
N ASP A 513 14.77 1.80 -43.59
CA ASP A 513 15.12 1.53 -44.99
C ASP A 513 14.63 0.16 -45.50
N LYS A 514 13.91 -0.60 -44.67
CA LYS A 514 13.37 -1.94 -45.00
C LYS A 514 11.86 -2.02 -44.95
N ILE A 515 11.20 -1.00 -44.41
CA ILE A 515 9.75 -0.92 -44.33
C ILE A 515 9.14 -0.74 -45.73
N ASP A 516 8.09 -1.51 -46.02
CA ASP A 516 7.13 -1.14 -47.05
C ASP A 516 6.14 -0.14 -46.43
N VAL A 517 6.15 1.09 -46.92
CA VAL A 517 5.34 2.18 -46.36
C VAL A 517 3.84 1.90 -46.48
N ASP A 518 3.42 1.07 -47.43
CA ASP A 518 2.02 0.67 -47.57
C ASP A 518 1.53 -0.18 -46.38
N GLU A 519 2.42 -1.01 -45.80
CA GLU A 519 2.12 -1.83 -44.61
C GLU A 519 1.90 -0.99 -43.34
N CYS A 520 2.31 0.29 -43.32
CA CYS A 520 2.07 1.16 -42.16
C CYS A 520 0.56 1.27 -41.83
N LEU A 521 -0.33 1.09 -42.82
CA LEU A 521 -1.77 1.13 -42.62
C LEU A 521 -2.35 -0.09 -41.89
N ASP A 522 -1.57 -1.16 -41.72
CA ASP A 522 -1.98 -2.39 -41.03
C ASP A 522 -1.81 -2.32 -39.51
N TYR A 523 -1.36 -1.16 -39.00
CA TYR A 523 -1.07 -0.91 -37.59
C TYR A 523 -2.01 0.14 -37.03
N THR A 524 -2.25 0.11 -35.72
CA THR A 524 -3.07 1.11 -35.06
C THR A 524 -2.26 2.31 -34.57
N HIS A 525 -0.95 2.16 -34.38
CA HIS A 525 -0.04 3.23 -33.97
C HIS A 525 1.34 3.04 -34.60
N ILE A 526 2.02 4.15 -34.90
CA ILE A 526 3.41 4.16 -35.35
C ILE A 526 4.30 4.87 -34.32
N ILE A 527 5.47 4.29 -34.03
CA ILE A 527 6.53 4.97 -33.28
C ILE A 527 7.73 5.13 -34.22
N LEU A 528 8.11 6.38 -34.51
CA LEU A 528 9.37 6.69 -35.17
C LEU A 528 10.48 6.74 -34.11
N GLY A 529 11.31 5.70 -34.09
CA GLY A 529 12.35 5.53 -33.08
C GLY A 529 13.48 6.57 -33.15
N PRO A 530 14.32 6.61 -32.11
CA PRO A 530 15.54 7.43 -32.10
C PRO A 530 16.55 6.91 -33.14
N GLY A 531 17.57 7.71 -33.45
CA GLY A 531 18.63 7.37 -34.40
C GLY A 531 19.75 8.40 -34.41
N PRO A 532 20.90 8.09 -35.04
CA PRO A 532 21.95 9.05 -35.31
C PRO A 532 21.60 9.93 -36.51
N LYS A 533 22.43 10.95 -36.78
CA LYS A 533 22.34 11.87 -37.94
C LYS A 533 21.17 12.85 -37.85
N SER A 534 21.03 13.68 -38.89
CA SER A 534 19.95 14.66 -39.01
C SER A 534 18.74 14.09 -39.77
N PRO A 535 17.54 14.69 -39.65
CA PRO A 535 16.37 14.31 -40.44
C PRO A 535 16.61 14.23 -41.95
N ASN A 536 17.50 15.07 -42.50
CA ASN A 536 17.82 15.08 -43.93
C ASN A 536 18.53 13.81 -44.41
N GLU A 537 19.10 13.03 -43.50
CA GLU A 537 19.82 11.79 -43.78
C GLU A 537 19.02 10.54 -43.37
N THR A 538 17.78 10.72 -42.92
CA THR A 538 16.89 9.65 -42.47
C THR A 538 15.99 9.21 -43.62
N SER A 539 16.01 7.91 -43.94
CA SER A 539 15.18 7.34 -45.01
C SER A 539 13.71 7.23 -44.61
N ASN A 540 12.83 7.35 -45.61
CA ASN A 540 11.39 7.00 -45.60
C ASN A 540 10.47 7.70 -44.57
N TYR A 541 10.99 8.49 -43.62
CA TYR A 541 10.15 9.14 -42.61
C TYR A 541 9.09 10.09 -43.20
N LYS A 542 9.41 10.78 -44.32
CA LYS A 542 8.45 11.66 -45.00
C LYS A 542 7.28 10.87 -45.60
N GLU A 543 7.60 9.79 -46.29
CA GLU A 543 6.61 8.90 -46.92
C GLU A 543 5.71 8.24 -45.86
N ILE A 544 6.30 7.79 -44.75
CA ILE A 544 5.55 7.27 -43.59
C ILE A 544 4.59 8.33 -43.05
N LEU A 545 5.08 9.56 -42.81
CA LEU A 545 4.22 10.65 -42.31
C LEU A 545 3.14 11.04 -43.32
N ASP A 546 3.43 11.08 -44.63
CA ASP A 546 2.43 11.32 -45.68
C ASP A 546 1.33 10.25 -45.67
N LYS A 547 1.69 8.99 -45.47
CA LYS A 547 0.75 7.87 -45.44
C LYS A 547 -0.13 7.90 -44.19
N CYS A 548 0.46 8.12 -43.02
CA CYS A 548 -0.17 7.98 -41.71
C CYS A 548 -0.91 9.24 -41.23
N LYS A 549 -0.52 10.44 -41.69
CA LYS A 549 -1.08 11.72 -41.21
C LYS A 549 -2.61 11.77 -41.34
N GLY A 550 -3.27 11.93 -40.19
CA GLY A 550 -4.73 11.98 -40.09
C GLY A 550 -5.44 10.63 -40.21
N LYS A 551 -4.70 9.53 -40.24
CA LYS A 551 -5.24 8.16 -40.26
C LYS A 551 -4.76 7.34 -39.06
N ILE A 552 -3.46 7.42 -38.76
CA ILE A 552 -2.81 6.65 -37.71
C ILE A 552 -2.02 7.60 -36.81
N PRO A 553 -2.13 7.48 -35.48
CA PRO A 553 -1.29 8.23 -34.55
C PRO A 553 0.19 7.92 -34.72
N VAL A 554 1.02 8.95 -34.63
CA VAL A 554 2.47 8.81 -34.77
C VAL A 554 3.17 9.47 -33.57
N LEU A 555 4.10 8.73 -32.95
CA LEU A 555 5.00 9.27 -31.93
C LEU A 555 6.43 9.24 -32.45
N GLY A 556 7.09 10.40 -32.53
CA GLY A 556 8.53 10.49 -32.78
C GLY A 556 9.34 10.59 -31.50
N ILE A 557 10.44 9.83 -31.38
CA ILE A 557 11.35 9.88 -30.23
C ILE A 557 12.75 10.31 -30.70
N CYS A 558 13.33 11.33 -30.06
CA CYS A 558 14.62 11.95 -30.43
C CYS A 558 14.69 12.29 -31.92
N LEU A 559 15.43 11.53 -32.74
CA LEU A 559 15.46 11.72 -34.19
C LEU A 559 14.04 11.66 -34.81
N GLY A 560 13.17 10.77 -34.34
CA GLY A 560 11.77 10.73 -34.79
C GLY A 560 11.02 12.03 -34.50
N HIS A 561 11.30 12.68 -33.35
CA HIS A 561 10.76 14.01 -33.02
C HIS A 561 11.30 15.07 -33.99
N GLU A 562 12.60 15.05 -34.25
CA GLU A 562 13.26 16.00 -35.17
C GLU A 562 12.74 15.85 -36.62
N CYS A 563 12.50 14.61 -37.05
CA CYS A 563 11.87 14.28 -38.33
C CYS A 563 10.47 14.85 -38.45
N ILE A 564 9.63 14.69 -37.41
CA ILE A 564 8.28 15.27 -37.37
C ILE A 564 8.35 16.80 -37.42
N TYR A 565 9.21 17.41 -36.60
CA TYR A 565 9.36 18.86 -36.57
C TYR A 565 9.76 19.42 -37.95
N THR A 566 10.73 18.77 -38.60
CA THR A 566 11.22 19.13 -39.93
C THR A 566 10.16 18.94 -41.02
N TYR A 567 9.42 17.83 -40.98
CA TYR A 567 8.36 17.54 -41.96
C TYR A 567 7.28 18.62 -41.99
N PHE A 568 6.96 19.21 -40.84
CA PHE A 568 5.99 20.30 -40.73
C PHE A 568 6.59 21.71 -40.92
N GLY A 569 7.84 21.80 -41.40
CA GLY A 569 8.50 23.07 -41.75
C GLY A 569 9.32 23.70 -40.63
N GLY A 570 9.53 23.01 -39.51
CA GLY A 570 10.40 23.47 -38.43
C GLY A 570 11.87 23.28 -38.78
N ASN A 571 12.74 24.17 -38.27
CA ASN A 571 14.18 24.04 -38.44
C ASN A 571 14.83 23.32 -37.26
N ILE A 572 15.87 22.52 -37.53
CA ILE A 572 16.68 21.87 -36.49
C ILE A 572 18.01 22.63 -36.37
N LYS A 573 18.42 22.93 -35.14
CA LYS A 573 19.71 23.59 -34.84
C LYS A 573 20.54 22.77 -33.86
N ILE A 574 21.83 23.08 -33.79
CA ILE A 574 22.71 22.52 -32.76
C ILE A 574 22.25 23.05 -31.40
N CYS A 575 22.05 22.14 -30.45
CA CYS A 575 21.69 22.48 -29.09
C CYS A 575 22.82 23.27 -28.43
N SER A 576 22.50 24.38 -27.78
CA SER A 576 23.46 25.19 -27.02
C SER A 576 24.14 24.39 -25.90
N GLU A 577 23.44 23.39 -25.36
CA GLU A 577 23.95 22.44 -24.39
C GLU A 577 23.90 21.02 -24.96
N ILE A 578 25.06 20.44 -25.26
CA ILE A 578 25.15 19.05 -25.71
C ILE A 578 24.85 18.11 -24.53
N MET A 579 23.83 17.26 -24.69
CA MET A 579 23.27 16.43 -23.64
C MET A 579 23.26 14.97 -24.05
N HIS A 580 24.40 14.30 -23.87
CA HIS A 580 24.55 12.85 -24.02
C HIS A 580 24.53 12.17 -22.65
N GLY A 581 23.42 11.52 -22.30
CA GLY A 581 23.30 10.78 -21.04
C GLY A 581 23.13 11.70 -19.82
N LYS A 582 22.45 12.83 -20.00
CA LYS A 582 22.16 13.78 -18.92
C LYS A 582 20.66 13.95 -18.75
N THR A 583 20.22 14.11 -17.50
CA THR A 583 18.81 14.37 -17.18
C THR A 583 18.51 15.86 -17.13
N SER A 584 17.27 16.24 -17.41
CA SER A 584 16.76 17.60 -17.18
C SER A 584 15.34 17.54 -16.64
N ASN A 585 14.96 18.57 -15.89
CA ASN A 585 13.57 18.78 -15.51
C ASN A 585 12.80 19.34 -16.70
N MET A 586 11.68 18.72 -17.01
CA MET A 586 10.78 19.04 -18.10
C MET A 586 9.50 19.63 -17.53
N LYS A 587 9.10 20.79 -18.05
CA LYS A 587 7.76 21.34 -17.85
C LYS A 587 6.89 20.89 -19.01
N HIS A 588 5.61 20.67 -18.76
CA HIS A 588 4.63 20.39 -19.81
C HIS A 588 3.39 21.28 -19.68
N ASN A 589 2.60 21.41 -20.74
CA ASN A 589 1.42 22.27 -20.75
C ASN A 589 0.13 21.58 -20.25
N GLY A 590 0.21 20.28 -19.95
CA GLY A 590 -0.93 19.48 -19.47
C GLY A 590 -1.67 18.70 -20.56
N ASP A 591 -1.11 18.63 -21.78
CA ASP A 591 -1.64 17.78 -22.85
C ASP A 591 -1.86 16.32 -22.40
N LYS A 592 -2.80 15.63 -23.05
CA LYS A 592 -3.17 14.23 -22.76
C LYS A 592 -1.99 13.27 -22.78
N LEU A 593 -0.93 13.54 -23.55
CA LEU A 593 0.30 12.75 -23.53
C LEU A 593 0.98 12.74 -22.15
N PHE A 594 0.82 13.81 -21.36
CA PHE A 594 1.37 13.94 -20.01
C PHE A 594 0.35 13.64 -18.91
N ASN A 595 -0.78 13.02 -19.24
CA ASN A 595 -1.77 12.63 -18.23
C ASN A 595 -1.13 11.75 -17.14
N LYS A 596 -1.37 12.07 -15.87
CA LYS A 596 -0.80 11.38 -14.70
C LYS A 596 0.73 11.47 -14.57
N ILE A 597 1.33 12.51 -15.15
CA ILE A 597 2.75 12.84 -14.98
C ILE A 597 2.85 14.15 -14.21
N PRO A 598 3.72 14.25 -13.17
CA PRO A 598 3.95 15.50 -12.46
C PRO A 598 4.55 16.57 -13.35
N ASN A 599 4.27 17.84 -13.01
CA ASN A 599 4.80 19.00 -13.70
C ASN A 599 5.58 19.88 -12.70
N PRO A 600 6.93 19.90 -12.75
CA PRO A 600 7.80 19.25 -13.73
C PRO A 600 8.06 17.75 -13.46
N PHE A 601 8.68 17.05 -14.42
CA PHE A 601 9.22 15.70 -14.24
C PHE A 601 10.65 15.58 -14.79
N CYS A 602 11.38 14.54 -14.41
CA CYS A 602 12.77 14.34 -14.83
C CYS A 602 12.85 13.38 -16.03
N ALA A 603 13.56 13.78 -17.09
CA ALA A 603 13.76 12.97 -18.30
C ALA A 603 15.21 12.95 -18.79
N MET A 604 15.62 11.84 -19.39
CA MET A 604 16.95 11.62 -19.96
C MET A 604 17.06 12.10 -21.41
N ARG A 605 18.17 12.77 -21.72
CA ARG A 605 18.48 13.34 -23.03
C ARG A 605 19.72 12.68 -23.64
N TYR A 606 19.66 12.41 -24.95
CA TYR A 606 20.78 11.87 -25.75
C TYR A 606 20.91 12.57 -27.11
N HIS A 607 20.78 13.90 -27.15
CA HIS A 607 20.69 14.63 -28.41
C HIS A 607 21.67 15.82 -28.45
N SER A 608 22.16 16.09 -29.67
CA SER A 608 22.97 17.27 -30.01
C SER A 608 22.20 18.30 -30.82
N LEU A 609 21.08 17.87 -31.39
CA LEU A 609 20.20 18.67 -32.23
C LEU A 609 18.89 18.94 -31.48
N VAL A 610 18.24 20.05 -31.79
CA VAL A 610 16.94 20.44 -31.21
C VAL A 610 16.12 21.23 -32.22
N GLY A 611 14.80 21.21 -32.06
CA GLY A 611 13.90 22.14 -32.74
C GLY A 611 14.25 23.59 -32.41
N ASP A 612 14.31 24.42 -33.45
CA ASP A 612 14.46 25.87 -33.31
C ASP A 612 13.17 26.51 -32.80
N THR A 613 13.28 27.25 -31.70
CA THR A 613 12.18 27.97 -31.04
C THR A 613 11.79 29.26 -31.74
N ASP A 614 12.67 29.82 -32.56
CA ASP A 614 12.48 31.18 -33.09
C ASP A 614 11.41 31.20 -34.19
N ASN A 615 11.18 30.05 -34.86
CA ASN A 615 10.22 29.89 -35.95
C ASN A 615 9.49 28.54 -35.83
N VAL A 616 8.69 28.37 -34.78
CA VAL A 616 7.83 27.18 -34.61
C VAL A 616 6.72 27.20 -35.67
N PRO A 617 6.53 26.14 -36.47
CA PRO A 617 5.47 26.11 -37.47
C PRO A 617 4.07 26.28 -36.84
N ASP A 618 3.18 27.02 -37.50
CA ASP A 618 1.84 27.33 -36.99
C ASP A 618 0.98 26.09 -36.70
N VAL A 619 1.28 24.96 -37.35
CA VAL A 619 0.57 23.69 -37.16
C VAL A 619 1.07 22.88 -35.95
N ILE A 620 2.18 23.30 -35.34
CA ILE A 620 2.81 22.65 -34.19
C ILE A 620 2.48 23.42 -32.91
N GLU A 621 2.21 22.66 -31.86
CA GLU A 621 2.10 23.12 -30.48
C GLU A 621 3.27 22.53 -29.68
N ILE A 622 3.98 23.38 -28.90
CA ILE A 622 4.97 22.90 -27.93
C ILE A 622 4.22 22.45 -26.68
N ILE A 623 4.36 21.17 -26.35
CA ILE A 623 3.68 20.54 -25.21
C ILE A 623 4.63 20.28 -24.04
N SER A 624 5.96 20.36 -24.25
CA SER A 624 6.96 20.26 -23.19
C SER A 624 8.27 20.96 -23.53
N GLU A 625 8.92 21.53 -22.51
CA GLU A 625 10.18 22.25 -22.61
C GLU A 625 11.06 22.12 -21.35
N THR A 626 12.35 22.40 -21.49
CA THR A 626 13.26 22.59 -20.35
C THR A 626 13.12 24.00 -19.76
N SER A 627 13.76 24.26 -18.60
CA SER A 627 13.84 25.62 -18.03
C SER A 627 14.54 26.65 -18.92
N ASN A 628 15.33 26.21 -19.89
CA ASN A 628 16.06 27.05 -20.83
C ASN A 628 15.32 27.15 -22.19
N ASN A 629 14.00 26.92 -22.19
CA ASN A 629 13.10 26.98 -23.34
C ASN A 629 13.48 26.05 -24.50
N ILE A 630 14.22 24.98 -24.23
CA ILE A 630 14.51 23.96 -25.24
C ILE A 630 13.27 23.09 -25.44
N ILE A 631 12.80 22.96 -26.69
CA ILE A 631 11.65 22.11 -27.07
C ILE A 631 11.95 20.65 -26.73
N MET A 632 11.07 20.04 -25.93
CA MET A 632 11.19 18.66 -25.47
C MET A 632 9.99 17.79 -25.87
N GLY A 633 8.86 18.43 -26.14
CA GLY A 633 7.65 17.78 -26.62
C GLY A 633 6.91 18.67 -27.61
N ILE A 634 6.43 18.10 -28.71
CA ILE A 634 5.57 18.75 -29.70
C ILE A 634 4.34 17.91 -29.99
N LYS A 635 3.29 18.57 -30.48
CA LYS A 635 2.07 17.97 -31.01
C LYS A 635 1.60 18.72 -32.25
N HIS A 636 1.07 18.00 -33.24
CA HIS A 636 0.35 18.63 -34.34
C HIS A 636 -1.06 19.06 -33.88
N LYS A 637 -1.46 20.32 -34.12
CA LYS A 637 -2.73 20.88 -33.62
C LYS A 637 -3.99 20.15 -34.10
N LYS A 638 -3.93 19.48 -35.26
CA LYS A 638 -5.06 18.76 -35.90
C LYS A 638 -4.97 17.23 -35.85
N TYR A 639 -3.77 16.66 -35.83
CA TYR A 639 -3.57 15.23 -36.04
C TYR A 639 -2.92 14.65 -34.79
N ASP A 640 -3.18 13.39 -34.46
CA ASP A 640 -2.54 12.70 -33.33
C ASP A 640 -1.07 12.33 -33.64
N ILE A 641 -0.28 13.35 -33.94
CA ILE A 641 1.16 13.26 -34.21
C ILE A 641 1.88 14.02 -33.10
N TYR A 642 2.74 13.30 -32.39
CA TYR A 642 3.50 13.77 -31.24
C TYR A 642 4.98 13.55 -31.47
N GLY A 643 5.81 14.38 -30.86
CA GLY A 643 7.26 14.15 -30.82
C GLY A 643 7.80 14.42 -29.43
N LEU A 644 8.67 13.54 -28.93
CA LEU A 644 9.44 13.71 -27.70
C LEU A 644 10.94 13.76 -28.04
N GLN A 645 11.63 14.86 -27.72
CA GLN A 645 13.07 14.98 -27.96
C GLN A 645 13.89 14.12 -26.99
N PHE A 646 13.36 13.88 -25.79
CA PHE A 646 13.96 13.04 -24.76
C PHE A 646 13.57 11.56 -24.93
N HIS A 647 14.19 10.68 -24.16
CA HIS A 647 14.05 9.22 -24.29
C HIS A 647 13.14 8.63 -23.20
N PRO A 648 11.84 8.37 -23.46
CA PRO A 648 10.93 7.79 -22.47
C PRO A 648 11.38 6.40 -21.99
N GLU A 649 12.07 5.63 -22.82
CA GLU A 649 12.57 4.29 -22.52
C GLU A 649 13.81 4.27 -21.61
N SER A 650 14.45 5.42 -21.40
CA SER A 650 15.69 5.46 -20.65
C SER A 650 15.48 5.22 -19.17
N ILE A 651 16.39 4.47 -18.53
CA ILE A 651 16.45 4.32 -17.07
C ILE A 651 16.58 5.65 -16.33
N GLY A 652 17.02 6.72 -16.99
CA GLY A 652 17.13 8.07 -16.43
C GLY A 652 15.83 8.87 -16.51
N THR A 653 14.86 8.43 -17.30
CA THR A 653 13.55 9.08 -17.43
C THR A 653 12.59 8.54 -16.39
N ASN A 654 11.84 9.43 -15.76
CA ASN A 654 10.70 9.08 -14.91
C ASN A 654 9.43 9.08 -15.75
N PHE A 655 8.46 8.24 -15.43
CA PHE A 655 7.16 8.14 -16.07
C PHE A 655 7.19 7.71 -17.55
N GLY A 656 8.30 7.11 -17.99
CA GLY A 656 8.51 6.68 -19.38
C GLY A 656 7.42 5.75 -19.91
N LYS A 657 7.07 4.71 -19.15
CA LYS A 657 5.99 3.78 -19.51
C LYS A 657 4.61 4.46 -19.52
N GLN A 658 4.39 5.42 -18.62
CA GLN A 658 3.13 6.19 -18.59
C GLN A 658 3.00 7.09 -19.82
N LEU A 659 4.08 7.72 -20.30
CA LEU A 659 4.10 8.49 -21.56
C LEU A 659 3.71 7.61 -22.74
N LEU A 660 4.35 6.44 -22.86
CA LEU A 660 4.06 5.47 -23.93
C LEU A 660 2.61 4.99 -23.85
N LYS A 661 2.10 4.68 -22.65
CA LYS A 661 0.69 4.34 -22.45
C LYS A 661 -0.23 5.47 -22.91
N ASN A 662 0.05 6.71 -22.49
CA ASN A 662 -0.78 7.86 -22.82
C ASN A 662 -0.84 8.09 -24.33
N PHE A 663 0.27 7.87 -25.05
CA PHE A 663 0.28 7.91 -26.51
C PHE A 663 -0.73 6.93 -27.12
N LEU A 664 -0.78 5.69 -26.62
CA LEU A 664 -1.73 4.66 -27.09
C LEU A 664 -3.20 4.99 -26.77
N LEU A 665 -3.44 5.94 -25.86
CA LEU A 665 -4.77 6.43 -25.50
C LEU A 665 -5.12 7.76 -26.17
N THR A 666 -4.28 8.26 -27.10
CA THR A 666 -4.53 9.56 -27.74
C THR A 666 -5.68 9.51 -28.74
N THR A 667 -5.96 8.39 -29.39
CA THR A 667 -7.12 8.26 -30.28
C THR A 667 -8.42 8.29 -29.49
N GLU A 668 -9.36 9.15 -29.88
CA GLU A 668 -10.69 9.14 -29.28
C GLU A 668 -11.32 7.75 -29.41
N ILE A 669 -11.89 7.27 -28.31
CA ILE A 669 -12.83 6.15 -28.34
C ILE A 669 -14.03 6.68 -29.12
N SER A 670 -14.14 6.32 -30.40
CA SER A 670 -15.43 6.35 -31.07
C SER A 670 -16.34 5.39 -30.32
N SER A 671 -17.12 5.94 -29.39
CA SER A 671 -18.15 5.25 -28.61
C SER A 671 -19.24 4.69 -29.50
#